data_AF-A0A924VI32-F1
#
_entry.id   AF-A0A924VI32-F1
#
_cell.length_a   1.000
_cell.length_b   1.000
_cell.length_c   1.000
_cell.angle_alpha   90.00
_cell.angle_beta   90.00
_cell.angle_gamma   90.00
#
_symmetry.space_group_name_H-M   'P 1'
#
loop_
_entity.id
_entity.type
_entity.pdbx_description
1 polymer ?
#
loop_
_entity_poly.entity_id
_entity_poly.type
_entity_poly.pdbx_seq_one_letter_code
_entity_poly.pdbx_strand_id
1 'polypeptide(L)'
;MKKQFILSIVGLCLMFNLAYAQKPLSRTPYTLFNDFETGELFGWETYPYAQDIGFDALYFAVKSPTYKDSKYALARPFKAHDVNELYQGFTKRLNLYTISDSRVKAAVYFQSDRNAESLELSLGTFDGKRYFHKINNPKANSWLELDLPISAFKLNGQSLGANEHIQVITLKGTYPIVNYLLTYTILMDDFSINGERDRQFIATSPSSTNLDMFDVSILNKHFFYGDNISLKVAAEGILNLKQVNGTLVDSKGNIVKDNISFSKSGNEWANSEIYKLSEKDPRGQWEIRLKGEDEQGGELIGVLRFLMPGKQVNGHPRLYFSADELKNRLANEKSPVAKSILDNALKHKDFMKVDVDAINEGKDYTAENLVGGPHSRTSVGLNSYAVWNNPNSTLGNVIEEGSFQYAFTGDRAAGEQAKKALLKLCSFKKWNADWMLERKFWTYYPVGYTIKPVAYGYDMLYDLLSQSERALVRTAIMEKGLKMFHRDMVEMNRMPSNQTNHIAVLAGGMGLAATAIYGDDPANPSLEPYLSGILTKTKTFIDRTYYEDGSYGEPKSGYMNMASRDMGELLPALERNFGVDYSTTTNFKDFYKYLIQASYSNGLMQDYGDGGGAKGSKVDIGGQIHSWWLVNKTKNPLLYNYVKPFWEAGKGGYLSYLWFRDDITPVSKETLAPSKFFSAQGMVMRSGWDDRSMVLSTRVGPNSNHYHYDQGSFQIMKNGETLLTDPAYGPLGYYANLEYLSYHVQANAHNVMLVDHDPESQAPADYDNG
;
A
#
# COMPACT_ATOMS: atom_id res chain seq x y z
N MET A 1 -18.10 -87.71 10.29
CA MET A 1 -17.01 -87.85 9.29
C MET A 1 -17.05 -86.65 8.35
N LYS A 2 -15.95 -85.88 8.33
CA LYS A 2 -15.48 -84.92 7.31
C LYS A 2 -16.40 -83.73 6.95
N LYS A 3 -16.07 -82.51 7.37
CA LYS A 3 -14.94 -81.61 6.96
C LYS A 3 -15.31 -80.79 5.72
N GLN A 4 -15.40 -79.47 5.90
CA GLN A 4 -14.40 -78.48 5.45
C GLN A 4 -14.33 -78.39 3.93
N PHE A 5 -14.91 -77.35 3.35
CA PHE A 5 -14.25 -76.40 2.44
C PHE A 5 -15.32 -75.36 2.03
N ILE A 6 -14.89 -74.10 1.86
CA ILE A 6 -15.66 -72.88 1.54
C ILE A 6 -15.86 -71.97 2.76
N LEU A 7 -14.72 -71.57 3.32
CA LEU A 7 -14.57 -70.47 4.27
C LEU A 7 -13.20 -69.84 3.97
N SER A 8 -13.02 -69.29 2.76
CA SER A 8 -11.74 -68.67 2.34
C SER A 8 -11.81 -67.61 1.23
N ILE A 9 -12.97 -67.10 0.76
CA ILE A 9 -13.00 -66.13 -0.37
C ILE A 9 -13.92 -64.90 -0.12
N VAL A 10 -14.30 -64.58 1.11
CA VAL A 10 -15.04 -63.32 1.41
C VAL A 10 -14.40 -62.50 2.54
N GLY A 11 -13.26 -62.93 3.07
CA GLY A 11 -12.59 -62.32 4.22
C GLY A 11 -11.18 -61.77 3.95
N LEU A 12 -10.89 -61.22 2.76
CA LEU A 12 -9.55 -60.71 2.44
C LEU A 12 -9.48 -59.46 1.53
N CYS A 13 -10.54 -58.66 1.43
CA CYS A 13 -10.51 -57.36 0.73
C CYS A 13 -11.08 -56.19 1.55
N LEU A 14 -11.16 -56.30 2.88
CA LEU A 14 -11.76 -55.26 3.74
C LEU A 14 -10.91 -54.82 4.94
N MET A 15 -9.62 -55.15 4.96
CA MET A 15 -8.69 -54.57 5.94
C MET A 15 -7.39 -54.13 5.27
N PHE A 16 -7.03 -52.87 5.53
CA PHE A 16 -5.84 -52.14 5.08
C PHE A 16 -5.86 -51.58 3.65
N ASN A 17 -6.83 -50.71 3.38
CA ASN A 17 -6.56 -49.46 2.65
C ASN A 17 -7.11 -48.27 3.46
N LEU A 18 -6.71 -48.20 4.74
CA LEU A 18 -6.40 -46.88 5.31
C LEU A 18 -5.06 -46.50 4.69
N ALA A 19 -5.08 -46.11 3.41
CA ALA A 19 -4.11 -45.14 2.97
C ALA A 19 -4.37 -43.95 3.89
N TYR A 20 -3.55 -43.81 4.93
CA TYR A 20 -3.32 -42.49 5.49
C TYR A 20 -3.04 -41.63 4.27
N ALA A 21 -4.00 -40.78 3.89
CA ALA A 21 -3.74 -39.72 2.95
C ALA A 21 -2.59 -38.96 3.58
N GLN A 22 -1.39 -39.26 3.11
CA GLN A 22 -0.17 -38.82 3.74
C GLN A 22 -0.20 -37.31 3.57
N LYS A 23 -0.24 -36.59 4.70
CA LYS A 23 -0.31 -35.12 4.64
C LYS A 23 0.81 -34.64 3.72
N PRO A 24 0.53 -33.76 2.75
CA PRO A 24 1.57 -33.23 1.89
C PRO A 24 2.69 -32.67 2.76
N LEU A 25 3.94 -33.10 2.53
CA LEU A 25 5.12 -32.56 3.21
C LEU A 25 5.14 -31.02 3.16
N SER A 26 4.65 -30.47 2.05
CA SER A 26 4.54 -29.04 1.74
C SER A 26 3.56 -28.26 2.62
N ARG A 27 2.69 -28.90 3.41
CA ARG A 27 1.64 -28.21 4.18
C ARG A 27 1.66 -28.51 5.66
N THR A 28 1.09 -27.61 6.44
CA THR A 28 0.95 -27.73 7.89
C THR A 28 -0.42 -27.22 8.34
N PRO A 29 -1.03 -27.82 9.39
CA PRO A 29 -2.29 -27.32 9.95
C PRO A 29 -2.21 -25.84 10.31
N TYR A 30 -3.28 -25.12 10.01
CA TYR A 30 -3.37 -23.70 10.26
C TYR A 30 -4.79 -23.32 10.68
N THR A 31 -4.90 -22.38 11.60
CA THR A 31 -6.17 -21.76 11.96
C THR A 31 -5.94 -20.27 12.03
N LEU A 32 -6.60 -19.53 11.15
CA LEU A 32 -6.67 -18.10 11.25
C LEU A 32 -7.74 -17.76 12.30
N PHE A 33 -7.39 -16.94 13.28
CA PHE A 33 -8.28 -16.53 14.37
C PHE A 33 -8.15 -15.04 14.64
N ASN A 34 -9.28 -14.32 14.64
CA ASN A 34 -9.36 -12.90 14.96
C ASN A 34 -10.51 -12.66 15.97
N ASP A 35 -10.13 -12.39 17.22
CA ASP A 35 -11.03 -12.06 18.35
C ASP A 35 -11.14 -10.56 18.63
N PHE A 36 -10.39 -9.74 17.89
CA PHE A 36 -10.38 -8.28 18.01
C PHE A 36 -10.02 -7.73 19.40
N GLU A 37 -9.52 -8.55 20.32
CA GLU A 37 -9.29 -8.18 21.73
C GLU A 37 -8.25 -7.06 21.93
N THR A 38 -7.35 -6.88 20.96
CA THR A 38 -6.37 -5.79 20.93
C THR A 38 -6.96 -4.46 20.43
N GLY A 39 -8.13 -4.50 19.81
CA GLY A 39 -8.76 -3.41 19.06
C GLY A 39 -8.23 -3.26 17.63
N GLU A 40 -7.34 -4.14 17.18
CA GLU A 40 -6.73 -4.10 15.85
C GLU A 40 -7.58 -4.82 14.80
N LEU A 41 -7.46 -4.41 13.54
CA LEU A 41 -8.31 -4.90 12.45
C LEU A 41 -7.82 -6.19 11.79
N PHE A 42 -6.60 -6.66 12.08
CA PHE A 42 -6.01 -7.89 11.53
C PHE A 42 -6.17 -8.06 10.01
N GLY A 43 -6.07 -6.99 9.22
CA GLY A 43 -6.20 -7.04 7.76
C GLY A 43 -7.62 -7.33 7.25
N TRP A 44 -8.64 -7.03 8.04
CA TRP A 44 -10.01 -6.88 7.56
C TRP A 44 -10.20 -5.51 6.89
N GLU A 45 -11.06 -5.46 5.87
CA GLU A 45 -11.56 -4.25 5.23
C GLU A 45 -13.09 -4.25 5.21
N THR A 46 -13.67 -3.09 4.95
CA THR A 46 -15.10 -2.94 4.70
C THR A 46 -15.50 -3.58 3.36
N TYR A 47 -16.70 -4.15 3.31
CA TYR A 47 -17.29 -4.69 2.08
C TYR A 47 -18.75 -4.22 1.87
N PRO A 48 -19.08 -3.51 0.77
CA PRO A 48 -18.17 -3.00 -0.25
C PRO A 48 -17.09 -2.09 0.35
N TYR A 49 -15.98 -1.92 -0.35
CA TYR A 49 -14.89 -1.03 0.09
C TYR A 49 -15.42 0.38 0.34
N ALA A 50 -14.83 1.07 1.32
CA ALA A 50 -15.14 2.46 1.58
C ALA A 50 -14.68 3.36 0.42
N GLN A 51 -15.37 4.49 0.25
CA GLN A 51 -15.00 5.55 -0.70
C GLN A 51 -13.57 6.08 -0.45
N ASP A 52 -13.16 6.14 0.82
CA ASP A 52 -11.77 6.34 1.24
C ASP A 52 -11.33 5.13 2.09
N ILE A 53 -10.74 4.14 1.43
CA ILE A 53 -10.13 2.94 2.04
C ILE A 53 -9.04 3.35 3.05
N GLY A 54 -8.35 4.46 2.76
CA GLY A 54 -7.32 5.02 3.61
C GLY A 54 -7.84 5.61 4.91
N PHE A 55 -9.12 6.00 4.95
CA PHE A 55 -9.78 6.64 6.08
C PHE A 55 -11.31 6.43 6.07
N ASP A 56 -11.77 5.36 6.72
CA ASP A 56 -13.18 5.19 7.11
C ASP A 56 -13.33 5.52 8.60
N ALA A 57 -13.97 6.66 8.89
CA ALA A 57 -14.09 7.18 10.24
C ALA A 57 -14.92 6.30 11.19
N LEU A 58 -15.78 5.43 10.64
CA LEU A 58 -16.73 4.63 11.40
C LEU A 58 -16.30 3.16 11.49
N TYR A 59 -15.39 2.71 10.64
CA TYR A 59 -14.88 1.34 10.64
C TYR A 59 -13.73 1.14 11.64
N PHE A 60 -14.02 0.56 12.79
CA PHE A 60 -13.03 0.18 13.80
C PHE A 60 -13.61 -0.84 14.80
N ALA A 61 -12.76 -1.36 15.69
CA ALA A 61 -13.19 -2.25 16.77
C ALA A 61 -13.85 -1.45 17.92
N VAL A 62 -15.12 -1.72 18.22
CA VAL A 62 -15.93 -1.00 19.22
C VAL A 62 -16.07 -1.80 20.50
N LYS A 63 -16.27 -1.12 21.63
CA LYS A 63 -16.46 -1.74 22.96
C LYS A 63 -17.88 -2.23 23.25
N SER A 64 -18.85 -1.91 22.38
CA SER A 64 -20.25 -2.30 22.55
C SER A 64 -21.04 -2.14 21.25
N PRO A 65 -21.96 -3.07 20.92
CA PRO A 65 -22.12 -4.37 21.58
C PRO A 65 -20.91 -5.28 21.32
N THR A 66 -20.58 -6.16 22.27
CA THR A 66 -19.55 -7.20 22.11
C THR A 66 -20.15 -8.58 22.34
N TYR A 67 -19.49 -9.62 21.83
CA TYR A 67 -19.95 -10.99 21.96
C TYR A 67 -19.41 -11.58 23.27
N LYS A 68 -20.31 -12.12 24.11
CA LYS A 68 -19.96 -12.68 25.43
C LYS A 68 -19.13 -11.69 26.26
N ASP A 69 -17.91 -12.08 26.65
CA ASP A 69 -17.00 -11.29 27.50
C ASP A 69 -15.89 -10.58 26.70
N SER A 70 -16.00 -10.54 25.36
CA SER A 70 -15.05 -9.83 24.50
C SER A 70 -14.99 -8.34 24.82
N LYS A 71 -13.80 -7.76 24.76
CA LYS A 71 -13.56 -6.33 24.97
C LYS A 71 -13.94 -5.50 23.76
N TYR A 72 -13.80 -6.06 22.57
CA TYR A 72 -14.11 -5.37 21.33
C TYR A 72 -14.79 -6.30 20.33
N ALA A 73 -15.55 -5.71 19.41
CA ALA A 73 -16.02 -6.35 18.20
C ALA A 73 -15.72 -5.44 17.01
N LEU A 74 -15.34 -6.02 15.86
CA LEU A 74 -15.17 -5.26 14.64
C LEU A 74 -16.53 -4.70 14.20
N ALA A 75 -16.65 -3.39 14.00
CA ALA A 75 -17.90 -2.78 13.61
C ALA A 75 -17.77 -1.95 12.34
N ARG A 76 -18.84 -1.96 11.56
CA ARG A 76 -19.05 -1.02 10.45
C ARG A 76 -20.43 -0.39 10.55
N PRO A 77 -20.53 0.80 11.14
CA PRO A 77 -21.71 1.64 11.07
C PRO A 77 -21.86 2.25 9.67
N PHE A 78 -23.07 2.23 9.15
CA PHE A 78 -23.42 2.82 7.87
C PHE A 78 -24.77 3.54 7.98
N LYS A 79 -24.85 4.75 7.43
CA LYS A 79 -26.10 5.52 7.34
C LYS A 79 -26.56 5.49 5.90
N ALA A 80 -27.77 4.97 5.67
CA ALA A 80 -28.36 4.95 4.34
C ALA A 80 -28.55 6.39 3.81
N HIS A 81 -28.40 6.56 2.50
CA HIS A 81 -28.56 7.87 1.84
C HIS A 81 -30.00 8.06 1.36
N ASP A 82 -30.65 6.98 0.92
CA ASP A 82 -32.08 6.92 0.62
C ASP A 82 -32.81 5.80 1.40
N VAL A 83 -34.05 5.48 1.01
CA VAL A 83 -34.92 4.45 1.61
C VAL A 83 -34.72 3.05 1.02
N ASN A 84 -33.97 2.94 -0.08
CA ASN A 84 -33.76 1.70 -0.82
C ASN A 84 -32.37 1.11 -0.52
N GLU A 85 -32.29 -0.21 -0.56
CA GLU A 85 -31.07 -1.05 -0.61
C GLU A 85 -29.81 -0.57 0.15
N LEU A 86 -29.46 -1.28 1.22
CA LEU A 86 -28.19 -1.11 1.93
C LEU A 86 -27.42 -2.43 1.98
N TYR A 87 -26.14 -2.36 1.58
CA TYR A 87 -25.17 -3.44 1.68
C TYR A 87 -24.05 -3.05 2.65
N GLN A 88 -23.77 -3.93 3.62
CA GLN A 88 -22.68 -3.72 4.57
C GLN A 88 -22.04 -5.03 4.94
N GLY A 89 -20.77 -4.98 5.32
CA GLY A 89 -19.99 -6.19 5.40
C GLY A 89 -18.51 -5.99 5.63
N PHE A 90 -17.82 -7.12 5.62
CA PHE A 90 -16.38 -7.22 5.81
C PHE A 90 -15.78 -8.14 4.75
N THR A 91 -14.54 -7.86 4.37
CA THR A 91 -13.76 -8.75 3.51
C THR A 91 -12.33 -8.89 4.04
N LYS A 92 -11.73 -10.04 3.78
CA LYS A 92 -10.35 -10.34 4.19
C LYS A 92 -9.70 -11.29 3.20
N ARG A 93 -8.46 -10.97 2.82
CA ARG A 93 -7.59 -11.89 2.10
C ARG A 93 -7.16 -13.04 3.01
N LEU A 94 -7.21 -14.25 2.45
CA LEU A 94 -6.78 -15.49 3.04
C LEU A 94 -5.68 -16.12 2.18
N ASN A 95 -4.89 -16.99 2.79
CA ASN A 95 -4.00 -17.90 2.09
C ASN A 95 -3.99 -19.22 2.86
N LEU A 96 -4.97 -20.09 2.54
CA LEU A 96 -5.07 -21.41 3.15
C LEU A 96 -5.75 -22.38 2.20
N TYR A 97 -5.46 -23.65 2.39
CA TYR A 97 -6.10 -24.77 1.74
C TYR A 97 -7.16 -25.36 2.66
N THR A 98 -8.35 -25.63 2.12
CA THR A 98 -9.39 -26.33 2.87
C THR A 98 -9.01 -27.79 3.13
N ILE A 99 -9.50 -28.34 4.22
CA ILE A 99 -9.51 -29.77 4.53
C ILE A 99 -10.95 -30.23 4.73
N SER A 100 -11.20 -31.54 4.79
CA SER A 100 -12.57 -32.09 4.87
C SER A 100 -13.38 -31.58 6.05
N ASP A 101 -12.71 -31.23 7.15
CA ASP A 101 -13.26 -30.69 8.39
C ASP A 101 -12.96 -29.19 8.56
N SER A 102 -12.62 -28.47 7.48
CA SER A 102 -12.57 -27.00 7.50
C SER A 102 -13.93 -26.43 7.84
N ARG A 103 -13.93 -25.45 8.75
CA ARG A 103 -15.11 -24.75 9.23
C ARG A 103 -14.83 -23.25 9.29
N VAL A 104 -15.83 -22.46 8.94
CA VAL A 104 -15.87 -21.02 9.14
C VAL A 104 -16.72 -20.74 10.37
N LYS A 105 -16.14 -20.05 11.36
CA LYS A 105 -16.85 -19.60 12.56
C LYS A 105 -16.74 -18.10 12.71
N ALA A 106 -17.78 -17.49 13.25
CA ALA A 106 -17.82 -16.10 13.66
C ALA A 106 -19.06 -15.85 14.51
N ALA A 107 -19.06 -14.81 15.33
CA ALA A 107 -20.26 -14.21 15.87
C ALA A 107 -20.58 -12.95 15.06
N VAL A 108 -21.78 -12.85 14.49
CA VAL A 108 -22.20 -11.68 13.69
C VAL A 108 -23.41 -11.02 14.36
N TYR A 109 -23.42 -9.69 14.41
CA TYR A 109 -24.50 -8.91 14.99
C TYR A 109 -25.01 -7.86 14.00
N PHE A 110 -26.33 -7.75 13.88
CA PHE A 110 -26.99 -6.71 13.11
C PHE A 110 -27.67 -5.73 14.05
N GLN A 111 -27.07 -4.54 14.23
CA GLN A 111 -27.69 -3.45 14.97
C GLN A 111 -28.56 -2.63 14.01
N SER A 112 -29.88 -2.81 14.09
CA SER A 112 -30.83 -2.20 13.17
C SER A 112 -32.25 -2.21 13.73
N ASP A 113 -33.17 -1.46 13.11
CA ASP A 113 -34.60 -1.42 13.45
C ASP A 113 -35.39 -2.64 12.96
N ARG A 114 -34.80 -3.40 12.03
CA ARG A 114 -35.41 -4.55 11.35
C ARG A 114 -34.37 -5.63 11.11
N ASN A 115 -34.82 -6.87 10.87
CA ASN A 115 -33.94 -7.94 10.43
C ASN A 115 -33.35 -7.61 9.04
N ALA A 116 -32.09 -7.99 8.82
CA ALA A 116 -31.55 -8.01 7.46
C ALA A 116 -32.32 -9.04 6.64
N GLU A 117 -32.47 -8.82 5.33
CA GLU A 117 -33.04 -9.84 4.45
C GLU A 117 -32.14 -11.08 4.42
N SER A 118 -30.82 -10.85 4.38
CA SER A 118 -29.86 -11.94 4.40
C SER A 118 -28.49 -11.52 4.93
N LEU A 119 -27.76 -12.54 5.39
CA LEU A 119 -26.31 -12.55 5.53
C LEU A 119 -25.76 -13.57 4.52
N GLU A 120 -25.01 -13.09 3.54
CA GLU A 120 -24.29 -13.89 2.56
C GLU A 120 -22.81 -13.96 2.95
N LEU A 121 -22.28 -15.17 3.02
CA LEU A 121 -20.86 -15.43 3.15
C LEU A 121 -20.34 -16.01 1.83
N SER A 122 -19.17 -15.59 1.39
CA SER A 122 -18.52 -16.18 0.23
C SER A 122 -17.05 -16.49 0.47
N LEU A 123 -16.60 -17.61 -0.09
CA LEU A 123 -15.19 -18.00 -0.15
C LEU A 123 -14.76 -17.97 -1.62
N GLY A 124 -13.80 -17.09 -1.93
CA GLY A 124 -13.17 -17.01 -3.25
C GLY A 124 -11.88 -17.80 -3.27
N THR A 125 -11.68 -18.57 -4.33
CA THR A 125 -10.48 -19.39 -4.55
C THR A 125 -9.49 -18.67 -5.46
N PHE A 126 -8.20 -19.04 -5.38
CA PHE A 126 -7.15 -18.48 -6.24
C PHE A 126 -7.34 -18.78 -7.74
N ASP A 127 -8.15 -19.77 -8.10
CA ASP A 127 -8.50 -20.08 -9.50
C ASP A 127 -9.74 -19.31 -10.00
N GLY A 128 -10.21 -18.31 -9.25
CA GLY A 128 -11.28 -17.39 -9.66
C GLY A 128 -12.70 -17.93 -9.47
N LYS A 129 -12.90 -18.97 -8.64
CA LYS A 129 -14.23 -19.47 -8.28
C LYS A 129 -14.69 -18.83 -6.98
N ARG A 130 -16.00 -18.61 -6.85
CA ARG A 130 -16.61 -18.07 -5.64
C ARG A 130 -17.77 -18.94 -5.18
N TYR A 131 -17.69 -19.41 -3.94
CA TYR A 131 -18.67 -20.30 -3.34
C TYR A 131 -19.44 -19.54 -2.26
N PHE A 132 -20.76 -19.68 -2.25
CA PHE A 132 -21.65 -18.86 -1.43
C PHE A 132 -22.43 -19.69 -0.40
N HIS A 133 -22.65 -19.10 0.76
CA HIS A 133 -23.58 -19.57 1.78
C HIS A 133 -24.50 -18.41 2.19
N LYS A 134 -25.82 -18.62 2.14
CA LYS A 134 -26.80 -17.58 2.45
C LYS A 134 -27.64 -17.96 3.66
N ILE A 135 -27.67 -17.08 4.64
CA ILE A 135 -28.55 -17.15 5.81
C ILE A 135 -29.64 -16.11 5.61
N ASN A 136 -30.90 -16.56 5.57
CA ASN A 136 -32.04 -15.67 5.35
C ASN A 136 -32.60 -15.14 6.67
N ASN A 137 -33.00 -13.88 6.67
CA ASN A 137 -33.69 -13.19 7.75
C ASN A 137 -32.99 -13.29 9.14
N PRO A 138 -31.67 -13.02 9.25
CA PRO A 138 -31.00 -13.04 10.55
C PRO A 138 -31.62 -12.00 11.48
N LYS A 139 -31.83 -12.41 12.75
CA LYS A 139 -32.51 -11.58 13.74
C LYS A 139 -31.67 -10.35 14.10
N ALA A 140 -32.28 -9.18 14.00
CA ALA A 140 -31.65 -7.94 14.46
C ALA A 140 -31.50 -7.89 15.98
N ASN A 141 -30.50 -7.15 16.41
CA ASN A 141 -30.16 -6.89 17.80
C ASN A 141 -29.91 -8.17 18.63
N SER A 142 -29.33 -9.18 18.00
CA SER A 142 -28.88 -10.42 18.63
C SER A 142 -27.66 -10.97 17.92
N TRP A 143 -26.78 -11.63 18.68
CA TRP A 143 -25.63 -12.33 18.13
C TRP A 143 -26.08 -13.62 17.42
N LEU A 144 -25.66 -13.74 16.16
CA LEU A 144 -25.77 -14.93 15.34
C LEU A 144 -24.44 -15.68 15.40
N GLU A 145 -24.43 -16.84 16.05
CA GLU A 145 -23.26 -17.72 16.09
C GLU A 145 -23.20 -18.57 14.82
N LEU A 146 -22.10 -18.44 14.07
CA LEU A 146 -21.82 -19.20 12.87
C LEU A 146 -20.86 -20.34 13.17
N ASP A 147 -21.20 -21.53 12.68
CA ASP A 147 -20.29 -22.68 12.64
C ASP A 147 -20.58 -23.51 11.40
N LEU A 148 -20.01 -23.08 10.27
CA LEU A 148 -20.35 -23.54 8.93
C LEU A 148 -19.27 -24.49 8.41
N PRO A 149 -19.59 -25.74 8.05
CA PRO A 149 -18.65 -26.59 7.30
C PRO A 149 -18.43 -26.02 5.89
N ILE A 150 -17.26 -26.25 5.30
CA ILE A 150 -16.98 -25.83 3.91
C ILE A 150 -18.02 -26.34 2.90
N SER A 151 -18.61 -27.51 3.12
CA SER A 151 -19.65 -28.07 2.25
C SER A 151 -20.95 -27.25 2.21
N ALA A 152 -21.13 -26.32 3.16
CA ALA A 152 -22.26 -25.39 3.16
C ALA A 152 -22.12 -24.29 2.10
N PHE A 153 -20.91 -24.04 1.61
CA PHE A 153 -20.62 -23.06 0.56
C PHE A 153 -20.75 -23.71 -0.81
N LYS A 154 -21.51 -23.07 -1.71
CA LYS A 154 -21.88 -23.65 -3.01
C LYS A 154 -21.61 -22.74 -4.19
N LEU A 155 -21.20 -23.33 -5.29
CA LEU A 155 -21.12 -22.71 -6.61
C LEU A 155 -21.96 -23.54 -7.58
N ASN A 156 -23.00 -22.95 -8.17
CA ASN A 156 -23.92 -23.66 -9.09
C ASN A 156 -24.45 -24.98 -8.52
N GLY A 157 -24.74 -25.00 -7.21
CA GLY A 157 -25.23 -26.17 -6.48
C GLY A 157 -24.14 -27.16 -6.02
N GLN A 158 -22.90 -27.04 -6.50
CA GLN A 158 -21.78 -27.88 -6.09
C GLN A 158 -21.14 -27.32 -4.81
N SER A 159 -20.88 -28.21 -3.84
CA SER A 159 -20.28 -27.83 -2.56
C SER A 159 -18.77 -27.62 -2.69
N LEU A 160 -18.22 -26.67 -1.92
CA LEU A 160 -16.78 -26.48 -1.79
C LEU A 160 -16.13 -27.74 -1.19
N GLY A 161 -15.10 -28.23 -1.86
CA GLY A 161 -14.37 -29.44 -1.46
C GLY A 161 -13.19 -29.15 -0.53
N ALA A 162 -12.54 -30.24 -0.09
CA ALA A 162 -11.21 -30.17 0.50
C ALA A 162 -10.16 -29.88 -0.58
N ASN A 163 -8.97 -29.42 -0.18
CA ASN A 163 -7.83 -29.08 -1.03
C ASN A 163 -8.03 -27.86 -1.94
N GLU A 164 -9.06 -27.05 -1.68
CA GLU A 164 -9.33 -25.81 -2.41
C GLU A 164 -8.49 -24.68 -1.82
N HIS A 165 -7.83 -23.89 -2.67
CA HIS A 165 -6.95 -22.79 -2.25
C HIS A 165 -7.75 -21.50 -2.10
N ILE A 166 -8.00 -21.07 -0.87
CA ILE A 166 -8.86 -19.93 -0.56
C ILE A 166 -8.03 -18.64 -0.52
N GLN A 167 -8.49 -17.66 -1.31
CA GLN A 167 -7.88 -16.35 -1.45
C GLN A 167 -8.61 -15.26 -0.65
N VAL A 168 -9.93 -15.37 -0.48
CA VAL A 168 -10.73 -14.30 0.13
C VAL A 168 -11.97 -14.85 0.81
N ILE A 169 -12.35 -14.21 1.91
CA ILE A 169 -13.67 -14.35 2.50
C ILE A 169 -14.39 -13.00 2.50
N THR A 170 -15.68 -13.02 2.22
CA THR A 170 -16.56 -11.85 2.33
C THR A 170 -17.81 -12.20 3.11
N LEU A 171 -18.24 -11.31 4.00
CA LEU A 171 -19.52 -11.33 4.70
C LEU A 171 -20.31 -10.10 4.26
N LYS A 172 -21.51 -10.28 3.72
CA LYS A 172 -22.39 -9.21 3.21
C LYS A 172 -23.78 -9.35 3.83
N GLY A 173 -24.19 -8.36 4.60
CA GLY A 173 -25.57 -8.17 5.04
C GLY A 173 -26.33 -7.27 4.06
N THR A 174 -27.58 -7.65 3.75
CA THR A 174 -28.43 -6.92 2.81
C THR A 174 -29.74 -6.48 3.46
N TYR A 175 -30.11 -5.22 3.24
CA TYR A 175 -31.41 -4.66 3.59
C TYR A 175 -32.05 -4.05 2.34
N PRO A 176 -33.09 -4.64 1.74
CA PRO A 176 -33.71 -4.10 0.53
C PRO A 176 -34.45 -2.77 0.78
N ILE A 177 -34.88 -2.54 2.03
CA ILE A 177 -35.57 -1.31 2.45
C ILE A 177 -34.99 -0.87 3.79
N VAL A 178 -34.62 0.41 3.89
CA VAL A 178 -34.00 1.02 5.06
C VAL A 178 -34.68 2.34 5.45
N ASN A 179 -34.34 2.86 6.62
CA ASN A 179 -34.70 4.20 7.05
C ASN A 179 -33.44 5.07 7.07
N TYR A 180 -33.37 6.05 6.16
CA TYR A 180 -32.24 6.98 6.03
C TYR A 180 -31.97 7.84 7.29
N LEU A 181 -32.91 7.89 8.23
CA LEU A 181 -32.72 8.55 9.53
C LEU A 181 -31.97 7.68 10.55
N LEU A 182 -31.81 6.38 10.29
CA LEU A 182 -31.17 5.44 11.19
C LEU A 182 -29.77 5.04 10.72
N THR A 183 -28.96 4.59 11.67
CA THR A 183 -27.66 3.95 11.40
C THR A 183 -27.85 2.45 11.50
N TYR A 184 -27.42 1.74 10.46
CA TYR A 184 -27.33 0.29 10.41
C TYR A 184 -25.88 -0.07 10.77
N THR A 185 -25.67 -1.10 11.58
CA THR A 185 -24.30 -1.53 11.91
C THR A 185 -24.23 -3.04 11.85
N ILE A 186 -23.27 -3.55 11.09
CA ILE A 186 -22.85 -4.93 11.17
C ILE A 186 -21.63 -5.01 12.09
N LEU A 187 -21.63 -5.97 13.00
CA LEU A 187 -20.49 -6.29 13.84
C LEU A 187 -20.08 -7.75 13.67
N MET A 188 -18.80 -8.01 13.85
CA MET A 188 -18.23 -9.35 13.83
C MET A 188 -17.24 -9.53 14.97
N ASP A 189 -17.26 -10.72 15.57
CA ASP A 189 -16.34 -11.13 16.61
C ASP A 189 -15.99 -12.63 16.47
N ASP A 190 -14.93 -13.09 17.14
CA ASP A 190 -14.49 -14.49 17.19
C ASP A 190 -14.40 -15.17 15.81
N PHE A 191 -13.89 -14.44 14.80
CA PHE A 191 -13.75 -15.01 13.47
C PHE A 191 -12.68 -16.10 13.45
N SER A 192 -12.99 -17.27 12.88
CA SER A 192 -12.01 -18.32 12.64
C SER A 192 -12.26 -19.09 11.35
N ILE A 193 -11.17 -19.53 10.72
CA ILE A 193 -11.20 -20.56 9.67
C ILE A 193 -10.01 -21.50 9.84
N ASN A 194 -10.28 -22.81 9.90
CA ASN A 194 -9.24 -23.83 9.94
C ASN A 194 -8.98 -24.45 8.56
N GLY A 195 -7.75 -24.89 8.35
CA GLY A 195 -7.29 -25.53 7.12
C GLY A 195 -5.83 -25.93 7.23
N GLU A 196 -5.13 -25.85 6.12
CA GLU A 196 -3.68 -25.98 6.04
C GLU A 196 -3.10 -24.77 5.33
N ARG A 197 -1.85 -24.41 5.63
CA ARG A 197 -1.09 -23.46 4.82
C ARG A 197 0.18 -24.10 4.31
N ASP A 198 0.81 -23.46 3.35
CA ASP A 198 2.15 -23.86 2.93
C ASP A 198 3.11 -23.79 4.13
N ARG A 199 3.84 -24.89 4.30
CA ARG A 199 4.90 -25.02 5.27
C ARG A 199 6.12 -24.26 4.75
N GLN A 200 6.86 -23.66 5.67
CA GLN A 200 7.96 -22.76 5.31
C GLN A 200 9.33 -23.36 5.65
N PHE A 201 10.35 -22.84 4.98
CA PHE A 201 11.72 -22.88 5.50
C PHE A 201 11.97 -21.67 6.39
N ILE A 202 12.58 -21.91 7.55
CA ILE A 202 12.99 -20.89 8.50
C ILE A 202 14.51 -20.79 8.44
N ALA A 203 15.05 -19.63 8.09
CA ALA A 203 16.48 -19.39 8.21
C ALA A 203 16.84 -19.13 9.68
N THR A 204 17.77 -19.91 10.21
CA THR A 204 18.29 -19.74 11.57
C THR A 204 19.58 -18.94 11.58
N SER A 205 20.32 -18.92 10.47
CA SER A 205 21.52 -18.08 10.30
C SER A 205 21.77 -17.71 8.84
N PRO A 206 21.74 -16.43 8.46
CA PRO A 206 21.12 -15.35 9.24
C PRO A 206 19.64 -15.65 9.53
N SER A 207 19.11 -15.17 10.65
CA SER A 207 17.70 -15.40 11.01
C SER A 207 16.77 -14.80 9.95
N SER A 208 15.64 -15.44 9.67
CA SER A 208 14.59 -14.87 8.80
C SER A 208 13.39 -14.35 9.57
N THR A 209 12.69 -13.38 8.97
CA THR A 209 11.34 -12.96 9.37
C THR A 209 10.36 -13.35 8.28
N ASN A 210 9.19 -13.89 8.66
CA ASN A 210 8.10 -14.09 7.71
C ASN A 210 7.10 -12.92 7.80
N LEU A 211 6.81 -12.31 6.66
CA LEU A 211 5.77 -11.30 6.53
C LEU A 211 4.49 -12.02 6.10
N ASP A 212 3.80 -12.64 7.07
CA ASP A 212 2.67 -13.57 6.84
C ASP A 212 1.60 -13.01 5.90
N MET A 213 1.27 -11.72 6.05
CA MET A 213 0.23 -11.06 5.25
C MET A 213 0.60 -10.83 3.77
N PHE A 214 1.85 -11.13 3.38
CA PHE A 214 2.38 -10.95 2.02
C PHE A 214 2.95 -12.23 1.42
N ASP A 215 3.01 -13.34 2.17
CA ASP A 215 3.65 -14.58 1.74
C ASP A 215 5.13 -14.40 1.36
N VAL A 216 5.84 -13.56 2.13
CA VAL A 216 7.25 -13.20 1.87
C VAL A 216 8.10 -13.50 3.11
N SER A 217 9.13 -14.33 2.93
CA SER A 217 10.17 -14.55 3.94
C SER A 217 11.45 -13.80 3.57
N ILE A 218 12.02 -13.09 4.54
CA ILE A 218 13.21 -12.24 4.37
C ILE A 218 14.31 -12.66 5.32
N LEU A 219 15.56 -12.57 4.90
CA LEU A 219 16.70 -12.69 5.81
C LEU A 219 16.89 -11.36 6.54
N ASN A 220 17.12 -11.42 7.86
CA ASN A 220 17.43 -10.24 8.68
C ASN A 220 18.91 -9.80 8.53
N LYS A 221 19.48 -10.00 7.32
CA LYS A 221 20.85 -9.67 6.97
C LYS A 221 20.95 -9.39 5.48
N HIS A 222 21.73 -8.36 5.13
CA HIS A 222 22.15 -8.07 3.76
C HIS A 222 23.56 -8.56 3.47
N PHE A 223 23.86 -8.79 2.20
CA PHE A 223 25.18 -9.21 1.72
C PHE A 223 25.76 -8.16 0.77
N PHE A 224 27.08 -8.06 0.73
CA PHE A 224 27.80 -7.02 -0.01
C PHE A 224 28.91 -7.64 -0.87
N TYR A 225 29.48 -6.84 -1.77
CA TYR A 225 30.64 -7.27 -2.56
C TYR A 225 31.78 -7.75 -1.66
N GLY A 226 32.31 -8.92 -1.97
CA GLY A 226 33.33 -9.62 -1.18
C GLY A 226 32.78 -10.63 -0.18
N ASP A 227 31.51 -10.52 0.21
CA ASP A 227 30.88 -11.46 1.15
C ASP A 227 30.68 -12.84 0.50
N ASN A 228 30.83 -13.88 1.32
CA ASN A 228 30.31 -15.20 1.02
C ASN A 228 28.86 -15.29 1.50
N ILE A 229 27.95 -15.64 0.60
CA ILE A 229 26.59 -15.99 0.97
C ILE A 229 26.66 -17.33 1.72
N SER A 230 26.19 -17.31 2.96
CA SER A 230 26.09 -18.47 3.84
C SER A 230 24.67 -18.54 4.38
N LEU A 231 24.11 -19.74 4.48
CA LEU A 231 22.75 -19.94 4.96
C LEU A 231 22.62 -21.23 5.75
N LYS A 232 21.91 -21.14 6.87
CA LYS A 232 21.43 -22.26 7.67
C LYS A 232 19.91 -22.16 7.78
N VAL A 233 19.21 -23.23 7.42
CA VAL A 233 17.75 -23.31 7.41
C VAL A 233 17.24 -24.56 8.12
N ALA A 234 16.03 -24.49 8.64
CA ALA A 234 15.25 -25.65 9.06
C ALA A 234 13.89 -25.60 8.37
N ALA A 235 13.24 -26.75 8.23
CA ALA A 235 11.82 -26.75 7.91
C ALA A 235 11.02 -26.33 9.15
N GLU A 236 9.86 -25.73 8.95
CA GLU A 236 8.91 -25.49 10.02
C GLU A 236 8.42 -26.82 10.62
N GLY A 237 8.54 -26.93 11.95
CA GLY A 237 8.29 -28.16 12.70
C GLY A 237 9.43 -29.18 12.55
N ILE A 238 9.17 -30.43 12.94
CA ILE A 238 10.16 -31.52 12.82
C ILE A 238 9.84 -32.32 11.55
N LEU A 239 10.71 -32.22 10.54
CA LEU A 239 10.59 -32.97 9.29
C LEU A 239 11.85 -33.78 9.00
N ASN A 240 11.65 -35.01 8.55
CA ASN A 240 12.70 -35.91 8.09
C ASN A 240 12.97 -35.69 6.60
N LEU A 241 13.61 -34.58 6.27
CA LEU A 241 14.13 -34.36 4.93
C LEU A 241 15.37 -35.25 4.71
N LYS A 242 15.47 -35.84 3.52
CA LYS A 242 16.66 -36.58 3.06
C LYS A 242 17.66 -35.66 2.36
N GLN A 243 17.17 -34.59 1.72
CA GLN A 243 18.01 -33.59 1.06
C GLN A 243 17.37 -32.20 1.07
N VAL A 244 18.21 -31.18 1.04
CA VAL A 244 17.81 -29.79 0.75
C VAL A 244 18.77 -29.23 -0.29
N ASN A 245 18.19 -28.73 -1.38
CA ASN A 245 18.88 -28.06 -2.46
C ASN A 245 18.39 -26.61 -2.56
N GLY A 246 19.22 -25.73 -3.13
CA GLY A 246 18.84 -24.35 -3.37
C GLY A 246 19.23 -23.84 -4.76
N THR A 247 18.53 -22.79 -5.18
CA THR A 247 18.82 -22.01 -6.39
C THR A 247 18.94 -20.54 -5.99
N LEU A 248 20.09 -19.93 -6.27
CA LEU A 248 20.34 -18.51 -6.04
C LEU A 248 19.97 -17.71 -7.29
N VAL A 249 19.11 -16.72 -7.13
CA VAL A 249 18.59 -15.87 -8.19
C VAL A 249 18.92 -14.41 -7.89
N ASP A 250 19.46 -13.70 -8.89
CA ASP A 250 19.83 -12.30 -8.77
C ASP A 250 18.62 -11.35 -8.85
N SER A 251 18.87 -10.05 -8.66
CA SER A 251 17.85 -9.00 -8.73
C SER A 251 17.21 -8.79 -10.11
N LYS A 252 17.74 -9.42 -11.16
CA LYS A 252 17.20 -9.40 -12.52
C LYS A 252 16.44 -10.68 -12.85
N GLY A 253 16.33 -11.62 -11.91
CA GLY A 253 15.68 -12.91 -12.11
C GLY A 253 16.57 -13.96 -12.78
N ASN A 254 17.87 -13.72 -12.94
CA ASN A 254 18.78 -14.72 -13.51
C ASN A 254 19.24 -15.70 -12.44
N ILE A 255 19.33 -16.97 -12.80
CA ILE A 255 19.93 -18.00 -11.94
C ILE A 255 21.45 -17.80 -11.93
N VAL A 256 22.00 -17.46 -10.76
CA VAL A 256 23.44 -17.26 -10.54
C VAL A 256 24.12 -18.57 -10.18
N LYS A 257 23.44 -19.39 -9.36
CA LYS A 257 23.92 -20.72 -9.00
C LYS A 257 22.73 -21.63 -8.74
N ASP A 258 22.80 -22.82 -9.31
CA ASP A 258 21.76 -23.84 -9.17
C ASP A 258 22.31 -25.10 -8.47
N ASN A 259 21.42 -25.98 -8.03
CA ASN A 259 21.75 -27.24 -7.36
C ASN A 259 22.70 -27.06 -6.15
N ILE A 260 22.49 -26.00 -5.38
CA ILE A 260 23.27 -25.71 -4.16
C ILE A 260 22.90 -26.76 -3.11
N SER A 261 23.80 -27.70 -2.83
CA SER A 261 23.57 -28.72 -1.81
C SER A 261 23.78 -28.17 -0.40
N PHE A 262 22.88 -28.52 0.52
CA PHE A 262 23.02 -28.21 1.94
C PHE A 262 23.39 -29.48 2.72
N SER A 263 24.25 -29.31 3.73
CA SER A 263 24.66 -30.40 4.62
C SER A 263 23.79 -30.41 5.88
N LYS A 264 23.30 -31.59 6.25
CA LYS A 264 22.49 -31.77 7.46
C LYS A 264 23.33 -31.63 8.73
N SER A 265 22.86 -30.84 9.67
CA SER A 265 23.44 -30.65 11.00
C SER A 265 22.31 -30.63 12.04
N GLY A 266 22.02 -31.78 12.65
CA GLY A 266 20.84 -31.94 13.50
C GLY A 266 19.55 -31.83 12.69
N ASN A 267 18.66 -30.90 13.07
CA ASN A 267 17.42 -30.60 12.35
C ASN A 267 17.57 -29.50 11.28
N GLU A 268 18.78 -28.95 11.13
CA GLU A 268 19.06 -27.85 10.22
C GLU A 268 19.89 -28.32 9.02
N TRP A 269 19.88 -27.50 7.98
CA TRP A 269 20.57 -27.68 6.71
C TRP A 269 21.42 -26.44 6.45
N ALA A 270 22.73 -26.63 6.25
CA ALA A 270 23.68 -25.52 6.18
C ALA A 270 24.53 -25.57 4.91
N ASN A 271 24.83 -24.39 4.37
CA ASN A 271 25.88 -24.17 3.38
C ASN A 271 26.59 -22.85 3.70
N SER A 272 27.90 -22.90 3.94
CA SER A 272 28.70 -21.73 4.33
C SER A 272 29.33 -20.97 3.14
N GLU A 273 29.29 -21.53 1.94
CA GLU A 273 29.97 -21.02 0.75
C GLU A 273 29.07 -21.15 -0.49
N ILE A 274 27.87 -20.59 -0.40
CA ILE A 274 26.89 -20.65 -1.50
C ILE A 274 27.46 -19.90 -2.71
N TYR A 275 27.86 -18.65 -2.54
CA TYR A 275 28.41 -17.83 -3.62
C TYR A 275 29.20 -16.66 -3.05
N LYS A 276 30.33 -16.30 -3.69
CA LYS A 276 31.12 -15.13 -3.31
C LYS A 276 30.77 -13.95 -4.21
N LEU A 277 30.20 -12.90 -3.61
CA LEU A 277 29.76 -11.72 -4.34
C LEU A 277 30.94 -10.89 -4.84
N SER A 278 30.80 -10.34 -6.04
CA SER A 278 31.81 -9.57 -6.76
C SER A 278 31.20 -8.30 -7.38
N GLU A 279 32.02 -7.34 -7.77
CA GLU A 279 31.54 -6.09 -8.41
C GLU A 279 30.84 -6.32 -9.76
N LYS A 280 30.87 -7.54 -10.32
CA LYS A 280 30.12 -7.89 -11.54
C LYS A 280 28.66 -8.25 -11.25
N ASP A 281 28.34 -8.59 -10.01
CA ASP A 281 27.01 -9.03 -9.62
C ASP A 281 26.04 -7.84 -9.52
N PRO A 282 24.80 -7.97 -10.05
CA PRO A 282 23.85 -6.87 -10.06
C PRO A 282 23.33 -6.58 -8.65
N ARG A 283 23.30 -5.30 -8.30
CA ARG A 283 22.72 -4.80 -7.04
C ARG A 283 21.20 -5.01 -7.02
N GLY A 284 20.58 -5.03 -5.86
CA GLY A 284 19.12 -5.10 -5.69
C GLY A 284 18.67 -6.19 -4.72
N GLN A 285 17.39 -6.58 -4.81
CA GLN A 285 16.83 -7.67 -4.00
C GLN A 285 17.07 -9.02 -4.67
N TRP A 286 17.75 -9.92 -3.97
CA TRP A 286 18.06 -11.28 -4.39
C TRP A 286 17.17 -12.28 -3.68
N GLU A 287 17.08 -13.49 -4.20
CA GLU A 287 16.36 -14.58 -3.54
C GLU A 287 17.13 -15.90 -3.61
N ILE A 288 16.96 -16.72 -2.57
CA ILE A 288 17.34 -18.12 -2.56
C ILE A 288 16.08 -18.97 -2.47
N ARG A 289 15.85 -19.75 -3.53
CA ARG A 289 14.76 -20.71 -3.61
C ARG A 289 15.27 -22.03 -3.05
N LEU A 290 14.55 -22.60 -2.09
CA LEU A 290 14.91 -23.83 -1.39
C LEU A 290 13.94 -24.92 -1.78
N LYS A 291 14.47 -26.13 -1.97
CA LYS A 291 13.71 -27.35 -2.23
C LYS A 291 14.21 -28.45 -1.29
N GLY A 292 13.36 -28.87 -0.36
CA GLY A 292 13.57 -30.04 0.48
C GLY A 292 12.80 -31.24 -0.05
N GLU A 293 13.39 -32.43 0.07
CA GLU A 293 12.72 -33.69 -0.30
C GLU A 293 12.82 -34.67 0.87
N ASP A 294 11.77 -35.46 1.09
CA ASP A 294 11.76 -36.54 2.07
C ASP A 294 12.06 -37.93 1.43
N GLU A 295 12.09 -38.98 2.25
CA GLU A 295 12.31 -40.36 1.82
C GLU A 295 11.22 -40.90 0.86
N GLN A 296 10.05 -40.28 0.85
CA GLN A 296 8.88 -40.72 0.08
C GLN A 296 8.68 -39.90 -1.20
N GLY A 297 9.54 -38.92 -1.47
CA GLY A 297 9.49 -38.05 -2.64
C GLY A 297 8.55 -36.85 -2.46
N GLY A 298 8.09 -36.56 -1.24
CA GLY A 298 7.39 -35.32 -0.92
C GLY A 298 8.33 -34.13 -0.99
N GLU A 299 7.82 -32.97 -1.45
CA GLU A 299 8.62 -31.76 -1.64
C GLU A 299 8.17 -30.62 -0.70
N LEU A 300 9.15 -29.86 -0.20
CA LEU A 300 8.96 -28.60 0.52
C LEU A 300 9.66 -27.49 -0.27
N ILE A 301 8.96 -26.41 -0.60
CA ILE A 301 9.51 -25.27 -1.33
C ILE A 301 9.43 -24.03 -0.45
N GLY A 302 10.48 -23.21 -0.47
CA GLY A 302 10.47 -21.90 0.18
C GLY A 302 11.35 -20.91 -0.55
N VAL A 303 11.09 -19.61 -0.33
CA VAL A 303 11.88 -18.53 -0.92
C VAL A 303 12.28 -17.58 0.19
N LEU A 304 13.58 -17.31 0.29
CA LEU A 304 14.12 -16.32 1.22
C LEU A 304 14.72 -15.16 0.42
N ARG A 305 14.26 -13.94 0.70
CA ARG A 305 14.74 -12.72 0.04
C ARG A 305 15.74 -11.96 0.91
N PHE A 306 16.68 -11.27 0.28
CA PHE A 306 17.61 -10.37 0.96
C PHE A 306 18.11 -9.28 0.01
N LEU A 307 18.60 -8.16 0.53
CA LEU A 307 19.23 -7.14 -0.30
C LEU A 307 20.72 -7.44 -0.52
N MET A 308 21.16 -7.16 -1.74
CA MET A 308 22.57 -7.05 -2.14
C MET A 308 22.82 -5.63 -2.65
N PRO A 309 23.15 -4.67 -1.75
CA PRO A 309 23.31 -3.26 -2.13
C PRO A 309 24.56 -2.97 -2.98
N GLY A 310 25.46 -3.95 -3.15
CA GLY A 310 26.77 -3.78 -3.75
C GLY A 310 27.82 -3.45 -2.69
N LYS A 311 28.36 -2.22 -2.72
CA LYS A 311 29.28 -1.76 -1.66
C LYS A 311 28.50 -1.45 -0.38
N GLN A 312 29.20 -1.44 0.75
CA GLN A 312 28.64 -1.00 2.03
C GLN A 312 28.07 0.42 1.87
N VAL A 313 26.81 0.59 2.28
CA VAL A 313 26.10 1.87 2.21
C VAL A 313 26.52 2.70 3.41
N ASN A 314 27.65 3.37 3.28
CA ASN A 314 28.26 4.19 4.31
C ASN A 314 28.33 5.64 3.86
N GLY A 315 28.14 6.58 4.79
CA GLY A 315 28.37 8.01 4.57
C GLY A 315 27.10 8.82 4.37
N HIS A 316 27.27 10.14 4.45
CA HIS A 316 26.19 11.12 4.39
C HIS A 316 26.67 12.38 3.65
N PRO A 317 25.81 13.06 2.88
CA PRO A 317 24.44 12.67 2.51
C PRO A 317 24.43 11.43 1.60
N ARG A 318 23.29 10.72 1.52
CA ARG A 318 23.16 9.50 0.69
C ARG A 318 21.83 9.37 -0.04
N LEU A 319 20.79 10.12 0.33
CA LEU A 319 19.44 9.93 -0.24
C LEU A 319 19.44 10.13 -1.75
N TYR A 320 19.99 11.25 -2.24
CA TYR A 320 19.99 11.58 -3.66
C TYR A 320 21.40 11.81 -4.24
N PHE A 321 22.34 12.21 -3.40
CA PHE A 321 23.72 12.55 -3.77
C PHE A 321 24.65 12.25 -2.59
N SER A 322 25.93 12.04 -2.87
CA SER A 322 26.99 12.18 -1.87
C SER A 322 27.50 13.62 -1.81
N ALA A 323 28.22 13.97 -0.74
CA ALA A 323 28.85 15.29 -0.62
C ALA A 323 29.79 15.60 -1.81
N ASP A 324 30.57 14.61 -2.26
CA ASP A 324 31.48 14.75 -3.38
C ASP A 324 30.74 14.87 -4.72
N GLU A 325 29.67 14.09 -4.94
CA GLU A 325 28.86 14.21 -6.15
C GLU A 325 28.20 15.58 -6.27
N LEU A 326 27.62 16.09 -5.19
CA LEU A 326 27.00 17.40 -5.18
C LEU A 326 28.03 18.51 -5.42
N LYS A 327 29.16 18.47 -4.71
CA LYS A 327 30.28 19.40 -4.92
C LYS A 327 30.76 19.40 -6.37
N ASN A 328 30.93 18.21 -6.95
CA ASN A 328 31.33 18.07 -8.35
C ASN A 328 30.27 18.60 -9.31
N ARG A 329 28.98 18.36 -9.05
CA ARG A 329 27.90 18.90 -9.88
C ARG A 329 27.88 20.43 -9.87
N LEU A 330 27.96 21.03 -8.68
CA LEU A 330 27.96 22.50 -8.51
C LEU A 330 29.18 23.14 -9.20
N ALA A 331 30.38 22.59 -8.99
CA ALA A 331 31.61 23.13 -9.56
C ALA A 331 31.66 23.06 -11.10
N ASN A 332 30.97 22.09 -11.69
CA ASN A 332 30.98 21.86 -13.14
C ASN A 332 29.70 22.37 -13.84
N GLU A 333 28.80 23.05 -13.13
CA GLU A 333 27.54 23.51 -13.71
C GLU A 333 27.77 24.64 -14.73
N LYS A 334 27.36 24.38 -15.97
CA LYS A 334 27.50 25.30 -17.11
C LYS A 334 26.17 25.75 -17.69
N SER A 335 25.07 25.02 -17.43
CA SER A 335 23.77 25.33 -18.00
C SER A 335 23.15 26.56 -17.31
N PRO A 336 22.82 27.64 -18.06
CA PRO A 336 22.11 28.79 -17.50
C PRO A 336 20.75 28.41 -16.93
N VAL A 337 20.08 27.40 -17.50
CA VAL A 337 18.78 26.92 -17.03
C VAL A 337 18.92 26.24 -15.68
N ALA A 338 19.86 25.30 -15.54
CA ALA A 338 20.12 24.65 -14.26
C ALA A 338 20.50 25.67 -13.17
N LYS A 339 21.35 26.65 -13.50
CA LYS A 339 21.68 27.76 -12.57
C LYS A 339 20.44 28.55 -12.15
N SER A 340 19.59 28.91 -13.10
CA SER A 340 18.32 29.61 -12.81
C SER A 340 17.41 28.83 -11.86
N ILE A 341 17.28 27.50 -12.06
CA ILE A 341 16.51 26.62 -11.17
C ILE A 341 17.07 26.67 -9.74
N LEU A 342 18.39 26.49 -9.60
CA LEU A 342 19.05 26.50 -8.29
C LEU A 342 18.97 27.88 -7.62
N ASP A 343 19.26 28.96 -8.36
CA ASP A 343 19.20 30.32 -7.84
C ASP A 343 17.79 30.67 -7.35
N ASN A 344 16.75 30.20 -8.03
CA ASN A 344 15.37 30.38 -7.58
C ASN A 344 15.05 29.57 -6.32
N ALA A 345 15.55 28.34 -6.20
CA ALA A 345 15.42 27.55 -4.99
C ALA A 345 16.07 28.27 -3.79
N LEU A 346 17.29 28.78 -3.99
CA LEU A 346 18.09 29.46 -2.97
C LEU A 346 17.54 30.83 -2.55
N LYS A 347 16.53 31.39 -3.24
CA LYS A 347 15.86 32.64 -2.80
C LYS A 347 14.88 32.41 -1.66
N HIS A 348 14.37 31.20 -1.51
CA HIS A 348 13.41 30.89 -0.45
C HIS A 348 14.12 30.88 0.92
N LYS A 349 13.79 31.85 1.78
CA LYS A 349 14.42 32.05 3.10
C LYS A 349 13.41 32.22 4.23
N ASP A 350 12.11 32.04 3.97
CA ASP A 350 11.08 32.29 4.96
C ASP A 350 11.16 31.35 6.16
N PHE A 351 11.73 30.16 5.98
CA PHE A 351 12.02 29.23 7.06
C PHE A 351 12.97 29.78 8.13
N MET A 352 13.83 30.75 7.79
CA MET A 352 14.73 31.41 8.75
C MET A 352 13.99 32.35 9.71
N LYS A 353 12.75 32.74 9.39
CA LYS A 353 11.92 33.64 10.22
C LYS A 353 11.11 32.89 11.27
N VAL A 354 11.08 31.55 11.21
CA VAL A 354 10.27 30.72 12.11
C VAL A 354 10.91 30.66 13.49
N ASP A 355 10.16 31.04 14.52
CA ASP A 355 10.55 30.83 15.91
C ASP A 355 10.29 29.37 16.33
N VAL A 356 11.33 28.55 16.21
CA VAL A 356 11.28 27.12 16.54
C VAL A 356 10.99 26.88 18.03
N ASP A 357 11.40 27.78 18.93
CA ASP A 357 11.22 27.57 20.37
C ASP A 357 9.76 27.74 20.79
N ALA A 358 9.04 28.64 20.11
CA ALA A 358 7.62 28.91 20.35
C ALA A 358 6.70 27.77 19.87
N ILE A 359 7.17 26.88 18.99
CA ILE A 359 6.37 25.77 18.49
C ILE A 359 6.26 24.68 19.58
N ASN A 360 5.04 24.23 19.85
CA ASN A 360 4.76 23.17 20.79
C ASN A 360 4.09 21.98 20.07
N GLU A 361 4.22 20.78 20.64
CA GLU A 361 3.50 19.61 20.16
C GLU A 361 2.00 19.91 20.11
N GLY A 362 1.33 19.50 19.03
CA GLY A 362 -0.10 19.73 18.83
C GLY A 362 -0.92 19.16 19.99
N LYS A 363 -1.93 19.91 20.44
CA LYS A 363 -2.81 19.48 21.53
C LYS A 363 -3.83 18.46 21.05
N ASP A 364 -4.08 17.48 21.92
CA ASP A 364 -5.07 16.43 21.72
C ASP A 364 -6.47 16.88 22.14
N TYR A 365 -7.43 16.80 21.21
CA TYR A 365 -8.87 17.04 21.42
C TYR A 365 -9.71 15.79 21.06
N THR A 366 -9.11 14.60 20.99
CA THR A 366 -9.51 13.58 20.00
C THR A 366 -10.35 12.38 20.42
N ALA A 367 -11.00 12.38 21.58
CA ALA A 367 -12.12 11.45 21.75
C ALA A 367 -13.28 11.74 20.75
N GLU A 368 -13.25 12.87 20.03
CA GLU A 368 -14.46 13.42 19.39
C GLU A 368 -14.35 13.85 17.92
N ASN A 369 -13.18 14.07 17.30
CA ASN A 369 -13.16 14.52 15.89
C ASN A 369 -11.79 14.60 15.16
N LEU A 370 -11.66 14.03 13.95
CA LEU A 370 -10.57 14.34 13.01
C LEU A 370 -11.00 15.22 11.82
N VAL A 371 -12.28 15.21 11.41
CA VAL A 371 -12.73 15.70 10.09
C VAL A 371 -13.83 16.78 10.09
N GLY A 372 -14.38 17.20 11.25
CA GLY A 372 -15.47 18.19 11.26
C GLY A 372 -16.80 17.63 10.74
N GLY A 373 -17.84 18.48 10.61
CA GLY A 373 -19.10 18.11 9.93
C GLY A 373 -20.12 17.32 10.76
N PRO A 374 -21.12 16.64 10.13
CA PRO A 374 -22.22 15.93 10.81
C PRO A 374 -21.76 14.69 11.59
N HIS A 375 -20.51 14.29 11.39
CA HIS A 375 -19.83 13.22 12.12
C HIS A 375 -19.05 13.74 13.35
N SER A 376 -19.14 15.06 13.62
CA SER A 376 -18.53 15.73 14.77
C SER A 376 -19.47 15.79 15.98
N ARG A 377 -18.92 15.61 17.18
CA ARG A 377 -19.59 16.01 18.44
C ARG A 377 -19.33 17.46 18.84
N THR A 378 -18.29 18.12 18.32
CA THR A 378 -17.99 19.53 18.59
C THR A 378 -18.46 20.45 17.45
N SER A 379 -18.88 21.65 17.83
CA SER A 379 -19.40 22.70 16.96
C SER A 379 -18.57 22.98 15.70
N VAL A 380 -19.27 23.34 14.63
CA VAL A 380 -18.74 23.91 13.38
C VAL A 380 -17.63 24.95 13.68
N GLY A 381 -16.43 24.79 13.11
CA GLY A 381 -15.37 25.82 13.15
C GLY A 381 -14.03 25.46 13.82
N LEU A 382 -13.91 24.32 14.51
CA LEU A 382 -12.61 23.83 15.03
C LEU A 382 -11.98 22.82 14.05
N ASN A 383 -10.77 23.11 13.54
CA ASN A 383 -10.01 22.21 12.67
C ASN A 383 -9.00 21.39 13.51
N SER A 384 -9.44 20.29 14.13
CA SER A 384 -8.62 19.42 14.97
C SER A 384 -7.40 18.86 14.23
N TYR A 385 -7.53 18.55 12.94
CA TYR A 385 -6.42 18.12 12.10
C TYR A 385 -5.31 19.17 12.06
N ALA A 386 -5.65 20.44 11.82
CA ALA A 386 -4.68 21.53 11.77
C ALA A 386 -4.01 21.76 13.13
N VAL A 387 -4.75 21.64 14.25
CA VAL A 387 -4.17 21.81 15.59
C VAL A 387 -3.13 20.74 15.92
N TRP A 388 -3.36 19.50 15.48
CA TRP A 388 -2.39 18.42 15.61
C TRP A 388 -1.20 18.59 14.66
N ASN A 389 -1.46 18.81 13.36
CA ASN A 389 -0.45 18.64 12.32
C ASN A 389 0.35 19.92 11.98
N ASN A 390 -0.20 21.13 12.20
CA ASN A 390 0.51 22.36 11.84
C ASN A 390 1.90 22.50 12.50
N PRO A 391 2.09 22.14 13.80
CA PRO A 391 3.42 22.11 14.39
C PRO A 391 4.39 21.18 13.66
N ASN A 392 3.95 19.97 13.30
CA ASN A 392 4.77 19.01 12.56
C ASN A 392 5.17 19.56 11.20
N SER A 393 4.20 20.09 10.44
CA SER A 393 4.43 20.63 9.10
C SER A 393 5.30 21.89 9.11
N THR A 394 5.14 22.76 10.10
CA THR A 394 5.94 23.99 10.22
C THR A 394 7.40 23.67 10.54
N LEU A 395 7.65 22.77 11.50
CA LEU A 395 9.00 22.30 11.79
C LEU A 395 9.59 21.53 10.59
N GLY A 396 8.79 20.67 9.95
CA GLY A 396 9.17 19.92 8.76
C GLY A 396 9.67 20.82 7.63
N ASN A 397 8.96 21.90 7.34
CA ASN A 397 9.38 22.88 6.32
C ASN A 397 10.73 23.55 6.68
N VAL A 398 10.96 23.88 7.96
CA VAL A 398 12.25 24.45 8.39
C VAL A 398 13.37 23.45 8.24
N ILE A 399 13.12 22.18 8.56
CA ILE A 399 14.10 21.10 8.43
C ILE A 399 14.44 20.92 6.94
N GLU A 400 13.45 20.73 6.07
CA GLU A 400 13.67 20.48 4.64
C GLU A 400 14.46 21.61 3.97
N GLU A 401 13.93 22.84 4.03
CA GLU A 401 14.50 23.98 3.33
C GLU A 401 15.91 24.32 3.85
N GLY A 402 16.10 24.32 5.17
CA GLY A 402 17.40 24.61 5.75
C GLY A 402 18.44 23.49 5.54
N SER A 403 17.99 22.23 5.46
CA SER A 403 18.88 21.09 5.15
C SER A 403 19.39 21.15 3.72
N PHE A 404 18.50 21.39 2.76
CA PHE A 404 18.90 21.56 1.36
C PHE A 404 19.78 22.79 1.19
N GLN A 405 19.43 23.93 1.80
CA GLN A 405 20.25 25.13 1.71
C GLN A 405 21.66 24.91 2.29
N TYR A 406 21.78 24.25 3.44
CA TYR A 406 23.07 23.88 4.02
C TYR A 406 23.88 22.99 3.08
N ALA A 407 23.29 21.90 2.59
CA ALA A 407 23.98 20.97 1.69
C ALA A 407 24.48 21.62 0.40
N PHE A 408 23.69 22.53 -0.19
CA PHE A 408 24.00 23.15 -1.48
C PHE A 408 24.94 24.36 -1.40
N THR A 409 24.99 25.05 -0.26
CA THR A 409 25.73 26.32 -0.15
C THR A 409 26.79 26.35 0.95
N GLY A 410 26.75 25.39 1.88
CA GLY A 410 27.53 25.46 3.12
C GLY A 410 27.06 26.52 4.11
N ASP A 411 25.85 27.09 3.93
CA ASP A 411 25.27 28.08 4.84
C ASP A 411 24.98 27.47 6.21
N ARG A 412 25.95 27.61 7.11
CA ARG A 412 25.88 27.06 8.46
C ARG A 412 24.71 27.64 9.27
N ALA A 413 24.28 28.89 9.03
CA ALA A 413 23.17 29.47 9.78
C ALA A 413 21.85 28.75 9.43
N ALA A 414 21.64 28.44 8.15
CA ALA A 414 20.50 27.62 7.72
C ALA A 414 20.57 26.19 8.29
N GLY A 415 21.76 25.58 8.30
CA GLY A 415 21.99 24.25 8.88
C GLY A 415 21.68 24.18 10.39
N GLU A 416 22.11 25.17 11.18
CA GLU A 416 21.82 25.21 12.62
C GLU A 416 20.33 25.47 12.90
N GLN A 417 19.66 26.30 12.09
CA GLN A 417 18.21 26.51 12.18
C GLN A 417 17.43 25.22 11.88
N ALA A 418 17.80 24.50 10.81
CA ALA A 418 17.21 23.21 10.48
C ALA A 418 17.49 22.15 11.54
N LYS A 419 18.71 22.10 12.08
CA LYS A 419 19.09 21.22 13.21
C LYS A 419 18.21 21.51 14.43
N LYS A 420 18.00 22.78 14.78
CA LYS A 420 17.13 23.17 15.90
C LYS A 420 15.70 22.65 15.70
N ALA A 421 15.13 22.83 14.51
CA ALA A 421 13.80 22.33 14.17
C ALA A 421 13.72 20.80 14.19
N LEU A 422 14.76 20.12 13.70
CA LEU A 422 14.87 18.65 13.68
C LEU A 422 14.83 18.07 15.09
N LEU A 423 15.66 18.60 15.99
CA LEU A 423 15.72 18.16 17.38
C LEU A 423 14.40 18.46 18.11
N LYS A 424 13.79 19.63 17.83
CA LYS A 424 12.48 20.00 18.39
C LYS A 424 11.40 19.02 17.95
N LEU A 425 11.27 18.72 16.66
CA LEU A 425 10.28 17.77 16.15
C LEU A 425 10.51 16.35 16.67
N CYS A 426 11.78 15.93 16.77
CA CYS A 426 12.14 14.63 17.34
C CYS A 426 11.88 14.55 18.85
N SER A 427 11.78 15.67 19.55
CA SER A 427 11.44 15.73 20.99
C SER A 427 9.96 15.54 21.28
N PHE A 428 9.06 15.73 20.30
CA PHE A 428 7.63 15.47 20.48
C PHE A 428 7.39 14.02 20.87
N LYS A 429 6.40 13.78 21.72
CA LYS A 429 6.09 12.44 22.25
C LYS A 429 5.65 11.50 21.15
N LYS A 430 4.87 12.00 20.19
CA LYS A 430 4.36 11.26 19.04
C LYS A 430 4.25 12.16 17.81
N TRP A 431 4.22 11.54 16.64
CA TRP A 431 3.88 12.22 15.38
C TRP A 431 2.47 11.90 14.91
N ASN A 432 1.93 10.72 15.26
CA ASN A 432 0.57 10.33 14.91
C ASN A 432 -0.48 11.01 15.80
N ALA A 433 -1.70 11.13 15.30
CA ALA A 433 -2.84 11.70 16.03
C ALA A 433 -3.39 10.69 17.05
N ASP A 434 -3.83 11.19 18.21
CA ASP A 434 -4.47 10.34 19.23
C ASP A 434 -5.74 9.66 18.73
N TRP A 435 -6.53 10.35 17.91
CA TRP A 435 -7.72 9.80 17.26
C TRP A 435 -7.44 8.44 16.57
N MET A 436 -6.28 8.36 15.90
CA MET A 436 -5.81 7.16 15.20
C MET A 436 -5.35 6.10 16.20
N LEU A 437 -4.56 6.49 17.18
CA LEU A 437 -4.00 5.57 18.20
C LEU A 437 -5.08 4.95 19.10
N GLU A 438 -6.14 5.69 19.42
CA GLU A 438 -7.31 5.17 20.15
C GLU A 438 -8.01 4.04 19.40
N ARG A 439 -8.01 4.10 18.06
CA ARG A 439 -8.58 3.10 17.14
C ARG A 439 -7.58 2.04 16.70
N LYS A 440 -6.38 2.02 17.29
CA LYS A 440 -5.26 1.12 16.92
C LYS A 440 -4.81 1.26 15.48
N PHE A 441 -4.96 2.45 14.91
CA PHE A 441 -4.32 2.83 13.66
C PHE A 441 -2.96 3.42 14.02
N TRP A 442 -1.92 2.60 13.93
CA TRP A 442 -0.61 2.95 14.48
C TRP A 442 0.10 4.03 13.65
N THR A 443 -0.29 4.23 12.39
CA THR A 443 0.16 5.35 11.57
C THR A 443 -0.97 5.97 10.74
N TYR A 444 -0.75 7.18 10.24
CA TYR A 444 -1.66 7.90 9.35
C TYR A 444 -0.85 8.66 8.29
N TYR A 445 -1.39 8.90 7.10
CA TYR A 445 -0.62 9.44 5.98
C TYR A 445 0.18 10.72 6.28
N PRO A 446 -0.27 11.69 7.11
CA PRO A 446 0.50 12.90 7.42
C PRO A 446 1.80 12.60 8.20
N VAL A 447 1.89 11.44 8.86
CA VAL A 447 3.14 10.99 9.48
C VAL A 447 4.21 10.74 8.41
N GLY A 448 3.83 10.28 7.20
CA GLY A 448 4.72 10.17 6.05
C GLY A 448 5.31 11.53 5.65
N TYR A 449 4.50 12.60 5.63
CA TYR A 449 4.97 13.97 5.40
C TYR A 449 5.77 14.54 6.57
N THR A 450 5.54 14.06 7.79
CA THR A 450 6.28 14.51 8.97
C THR A 450 7.67 13.89 9.02
N ILE A 451 7.80 12.60 8.70
CA ILE A 451 9.08 11.88 8.78
C ILE A 451 10.00 12.13 7.58
N LYS A 452 9.44 12.45 6.40
CA LYS A 452 10.22 12.81 5.20
C LYS A 452 11.25 13.92 5.46
N PRO A 453 10.90 15.11 5.97
CA PRO A 453 11.87 16.15 6.26
C PRO A 453 12.84 15.75 7.38
N VAL A 454 12.43 14.92 8.35
CA VAL A 454 13.33 14.36 9.36
C VAL A 454 14.42 13.50 8.70
N ALA A 455 14.09 12.74 7.65
CA ALA A 455 15.06 11.99 6.85
C ALA A 455 16.06 12.92 6.15
N TYR A 456 15.57 14.00 5.52
CA TYR A 456 16.44 15.03 4.91
C TYR A 456 17.36 15.67 5.95
N GLY A 457 16.84 16.03 7.12
CA GLY A 457 17.62 16.59 8.22
C GLY A 457 18.70 15.65 8.74
N TYR A 458 18.36 14.37 8.98
CA TYR A 458 19.35 13.39 9.44
C TYR A 458 20.46 13.18 8.41
N ASP A 459 20.10 13.10 7.13
CA ASP A 459 21.04 12.80 6.06
C ASP A 459 21.95 13.99 5.72
N MET A 460 21.38 15.19 5.61
CA MET A 460 22.10 16.37 5.11
C MET A 460 22.81 17.18 6.20
N LEU A 461 22.35 17.09 7.46
CA LEU A 461 22.96 17.78 8.60
C LEU A 461 23.83 16.83 9.44
N TYR A 462 24.14 15.63 8.93
CA TYR A 462 24.79 14.57 9.69
C TYR A 462 26.06 15.03 10.40
N ASP A 463 26.87 15.84 9.71
CA ASP A 463 28.12 16.43 10.21
C ASP A 463 27.91 17.50 11.30
N LEU A 464 26.77 18.19 11.30
CA LEU A 464 26.39 19.14 12.35
C LEU A 464 25.79 18.47 13.59
N LEU A 465 25.29 17.24 13.46
CA LEU A 465 24.73 16.47 14.57
C LEU A 465 25.85 15.79 15.38
N SER A 466 25.84 15.99 16.69
CA SER A 466 26.61 15.20 17.64
C SER A 466 26.12 13.75 17.70
N GLN A 467 26.91 12.84 18.26
CA GLN A 467 26.52 11.44 18.39
C GLN A 467 25.22 11.24 19.17
N SER A 468 25.00 12.02 20.24
CA SER A 468 23.76 11.98 21.03
C SER A 468 22.56 12.52 20.24
N GLU A 469 22.75 13.55 19.42
CA GLU A 469 21.69 14.09 18.57
C GLU A 469 21.34 13.13 17.44
N ARG A 470 22.33 12.46 16.82
CA ARG A 470 22.09 11.38 15.86
C ARG A 470 21.30 10.24 16.50
N ALA A 471 21.68 9.83 17.70
CA ALA A 471 20.95 8.80 18.44
C ALA A 471 19.49 9.22 18.72
N LEU A 472 19.26 10.47 19.15
CA LEU A 472 17.91 11.01 19.37
C LEU A 472 17.04 10.94 18.11
N VAL A 473 17.58 11.40 16.97
CA VAL A 473 16.84 11.42 15.70
C VAL A 473 16.56 9.99 15.21
N ARG A 474 17.55 9.08 15.29
CA ARG A 474 17.33 7.66 14.97
C ARG A 474 16.25 7.03 15.83
N THR A 475 16.27 7.26 17.15
CA THR A 475 15.24 6.76 18.05
C THR A 475 13.87 7.33 17.70
N ALA A 476 13.76 8.61 17.35
CA ALA A 476 12.49 9.19 16.89
C ALA A 476 11.99 8.54 15.59
N ILE A 477 12.86 8.37 14.59
CA ILE A 477 12.53 7.67 13.33
C ILE A 477 12.02 6.25 13.61
N MET A 478 12.70 5.50 14.49
CA MET A 478 12.32 4.12 14.83
C MET A 478 11.00 4.04 15.58
N GLU A 479 10.87 4.75 16.71
CA GLU A 479 9.73 4.59 17.63
C GLU A 479 8.46 5.29 17.14
N LYS A 480 8.58 6.44 16.46
CA LYS A 480 7.43 7.26 16.02
C LYS A 480 7.08 7.04 14.55
N GLY A 481 7.96 6.36 13.81
CA GLY A 481 7.83 6.08 12.39
C GLY A 481 7.88 4.59 12.08
N LEU A 482 9.07 4.03 11.93
CA LEU A 482 9.28 2.72 11.30
C LEU A 482 8.60 1.56 12.04
N LYS A 483 8.65 1.52 13.38
CA LYS A 483 7.95 0.48 14.17
C LYS A 483 6.44 0.59 14.05
N MET A 484 5.92 1.81 14.08
CA MET A 484 4.49 2.08 13.93
C MET A 484 4.00 1.70 12.53
N PHE A 485 4.75 2.05 11.50
CA PHE A 485 4.47 1.63 10.12
C PHE A 485 4.53 0.10 9.98
N HIS A 486 5.54 -0.55 10.56
CA HIS A 486 5.66 -2.01 10.48
C HIS A 486 4.47 -2.72 11.13
N ARG A 487 4.07 -2.29 12.33
CA ARG A 487 2.88 -2.85 12.99
C ARG A 487 1.62 -2.68 12.13
N ASP A 488 1.40 -1.47 11.60
CA ASP A 488 0.16 -1.11 10.90
C ASP A 488 0.07 -1.65 9.47
N MET A 489 1.11 -1.43 8.67
CA MET A 489 1.11 -1.64 7.22
C MET A 489 1.73 -2.97 6.82
N VAL A 490 2.47 -3.63 7.71
CA VAL A 490 3.15 -4.90 7.44
C VAL A 490 2.57 -6.05 8.25
N GLU A 491 2.60 -5.99 9.59
CA GLU A 491 2.09 -7.08 10.45
C GLU A 491 0.56 -7.18 10.39
N MET A 492 -0.14 -6.06 10.60
CA MET A 492 -1.59 -6.01 10.46
C MET A 492 -2.03 -5.93 8.99
N ASN A 493 -1.14 -5.45 8.11
CA ASN A 493 -1.43 -5.12 6.71
C ASN A 493 -2.75 -4.34 6.57
N ARG A 494 -2.92 -3.26 7.32
CA ARG A 494 -4.05 -2.33 7.14
C ARG A 494 -4.05 -1.82 5.69
N MET A 495 -5.24 -1.70 5.11
CA MET A 495 -5.44 -1.46 3.67
C MET A 495 -4.86 -2.60 2.78
N PRO A 496 -5.25 -3.87 3.00
CA PRO A 496 -4.78 -5.02 2.23
C PRO A 496 -5.24 -5.03 0.77
N SER A 497 -6.23 -4.23 0.38
CA SER A 497 -6.56 -3.95 -1.02
C SER A 497 -5.41 -3.29 -1.78
N ASN A 498 -4.53 -2.56 -1.08
CA ASN A 498 -3.37 -1.83 -1.61
C ASN A 498 -3.71 -0.77 -2.68
N GLN A 499 -4.89 -0.16 -2.60
CA GLN A 499 -5.42 0.75 -3.63
C GLN A 499 -5.48 2.24 -3.25
N THR A 500 -4.88 2.64 -2.13
CA THR A 500 -4.95 4.03 -1.63
C THR A 500 -3.61 4.75 -1.68
N ASN A 501 -3.64 6.00 -2.11
CA ASN A 501 -2.52 6.96 -2.07
C ASN A 501 -1.91 7.11 -0.67
N HIS A 502 -2.66 6.83 0.42
CA HIS A 502 -2.11 6.86 1.78
C HIS A 502 -0.90 5.93 1.94
N ILE A 503 -0.91 4.77 1.27
CA ILE A 503 0.22 3.82 1.30
C ILE A 503 1.45 4.46 0.65
N ALA A 504 1.29 5.15 -0.48
CA ALA A 504 2.41 5.81 -1.16
C ALA A 504 3.06 6.89 -0.28
N VAL A 505 2.26 7.72 0.37
CA VAL A 505 2.77 8.79 1.26
C VAL A 505 3.53 8.19 2.43
N LEU A 506 2.96 7.17 3.08
CA LEU A 506 3.58 6.49 4.21
C LEU A 506 4.87 5.78 3.79
N ALA A 507 4.80 4.94 2.76
CA ALA A 507 5.96 4.21 2.24
C ALA A 507 7.07 5.17 1.78
N GLY A 508 6.70 6.30 1.15
CA GLY A 508 7.62 7.34 0.72
C GLY A 508 8.43 7.93 1.87
N GLY A 509 7.73 8.45 2.89
CA GLY A 509 8.39 9.02 4.07
C GLY A 509 9.19 7.99 4.86
N MET A 510 8.60 6.83 5.15
CA MET A 510 9.25 5.78 5.94
C MET A 510 10.45 5.18 5.22
N GLY A 511 10.36 4.99 3.90
CA GLY A 511 11.46 4.47 3.08
C GLY A 511 12.63 5.44 2.97
N LEU A 512 12.38 6.75 2.84
CA LEU A 512 13.44 7.76 2.90
C LEU A 512 14.11 7.78 4.28
N ALA A 513 13.32 7.73 5.37
CA ALA A 513 13.86 7.71 6.73
C ALA A 513 14.67 6.44 7.02
N ALA A 514 14.18 5.27 6.60
CA ALA A 514 14.89 4.00 6.68
C ALA A 514 16.21 4.05 5.90
N THR A 515 16.20 4.62 4.69
CA THR A 515 17.40 4.79 3.87
C THR A 515 18.41 5.72 4.56
N ALA A 516 17.95 6.82 5.17
CA ALA A 516 18.80 7.78 5.86
C ALA A 516 19.52 7.14 7.07
N ILE A 517 18.86 6.29 7.86
CA ILE A 517 19.48 5.71 9.07
C ILE A 517 20.11 4.33 8.85
N TYR A 518 20.10 3.81 7.61
CA TYR A 518 20.59 2.47 7.30
C TYR A 518 22.07 2.31 7.71
N GLY A 519 22.42 1.22 8.41
CA GLY A 519 23.79 0.96 8.88
C GLY A 519 24.22 1.75 10.11
N ASP A 520 23.45 2.75 10.54
CA ASP A 520 23.85 3.66 11.63
C ASP A 520 23.40 3.18 13.02
N ASP A 521 22.46 2.24 13.10
CA ASP A 521 22.07 1.56 14.34
C ASP A 521 22.89 0.28 14.54
N PRO A 522 23.80 0.23 15.54
CA PRO A 522 24.61 -0.96 15.81
C PRO A 522 23.78 -2.19 16.21
N ALA A 523 22.58 -2.00 16.77
CA ALA A 523 21.72 -3.11 17.19
C ALA A 523 20.98 -3.75 16.00
N ASN A 524 20.78 -3.00 14.92
CA ASN A 524 20.13 -3.49 13.71
C ASN A 524 20.71 -2.80 12.45
N PRO A 525 21.96 -3.14 12.05
CA PRO A 525 22.64 -2.45 10.96
C PRO A 525 22.00 -2.72 9.59
N SER A 526 21.27 -3.83 9.42
CA SER A 526 20.50 -4.11 8.20
C SER A 526 19.12 -3.48 8.19
N LEU A 527 18.66 -2.95 9.33
CA LEU A 527 17.33 -2.37 9.53
C LEU A 527 16.17 -3.35 9.24
N GLU A 528 16.42 -4.66 9.35
CA GLU A 528 15.41 -5.69 9.11
C GLU A 528 14.66 -6.04 10.41
N PRO A 529 13.35 -6.33 10.35
CA PRO A 529 12.52 -6.54 9.16
C PRO A 529 11.88 -5.27 8.56
N TYR A 530 12.25 -4.08 9.04
CA TYR A 530 11.57 -2.83 8.72
C TYR A 530 11.78 -2.43 7.24
N LEU A 531 13.01 -2.49 6.73
CA LEU A 531 13.31 -2.09 5.36
C LEU A 531 12.60 -2.99 4.35
N SER A 532 12.70 -4.31 4.47
CA SER A 532 12.02 -5.22 3.55
C SER A 532 10.49 -5.19 3.70
N GLY A 533 9.97 -4.88 4.89
CA GLY A 533 8.53 -4.60 5.08
C GLY A 533 8.06 -3.38 4.27
N ILE A 534 8.82 -2.28 4.29
CA ILE A 534 8.56 -1.09 3.47
C ILE A 534 8.65 -1.42 1.98
N LEU A 535 9.71 -2.11 1.55
CA LEU A 535 9.88 -2.52 0.16
C LEU A 535 8.72 -3.38 -0.35
N THR A 536 8.29 -4.34 0.47
CA THR A 536 7.18 -5.24 0.15
C THR A 536 5.88 -4.46 -0.02
N LYS A 537 5.50 -3.64 0.96
CA LYS A 537 4.27 -2.82 0.88
C LYS A 537 4.32 -1.83 -0.29
N THR A 538 5.47 -1.21 -0.53
CA THR A 538 5.71 -0.30 -1.68
C THR A 538 5.45 -1.01 -2.99
N LYS A 539 6.08 -2.18 -3.21
CA LYS A 539 5.91 -2.92 -4.46
C LYS A 539 4.48 -3.41 -4.65
N THR A 540 3.85 -3.95 -3.60
CA THR A 540 2.45 -4.41 -3.67
C THR A 540 1.51 -3.25 -4.04
N PHE A 541 1.71 -2.06 -3.47
CA PHE A 541 0.95 -0.88 -3.86
C PHE A 541 1.16 -0.50 -5.33
N ILE A 542 2.40 -0.42 -5.80
CA ILE A 542 2.68 -0.02 -7.18
C ILE A 542 2.09 -1.05 -8.17
N ASP A 543 2.31 -2.34 -7.93
CA ASP A 543 1.81 -3.42 -8.79
C ASP A 543 0.28 -3.46 -8.86
N ARG A 544 -0.40 -2.99 -7.80
CA ARG A 544 -1.87 -2.97 -7.73
C ARG A 544 -2.49 -1.73 -8.35
N THR A 545 -1.78 -0.61 -8.39
CA THR A 545 -2.37 0.70 -8.73
C THR A 545 -1.88 1.30 -10.03
N TYR A 546 -0.69 0.95 -10.52
CA TYR A 546 -0.15 1.46 -11.78
C TYR A 546 -0.25 0.43 -12.90
N TYR A 547 -0.77 0.86 -14.05
CA TYR A 547 -1.00 0.01 -15.22
C TYR A 547 -0.10 0.42 -16.38
N GLU A 548 0.27 -0.55 -17.23
CA GLU A 548 1.19 -0.36 -18.36
C GLU A 548 0.70 0.68 -19.38
N ASP A 549 -0.61 0.80 -19.53
CA ASP A 549 -1.23 1.80 -20.41
C ASP A 549 -1.12 3.24 -19.89
N GLY A 550 -0.71 3.41 -18.63
CA GLY A 550 -0.59 4.65 -17.87
C GLY A 550 -1.83 4.99 -17.04
N SER A 551 -2.77 4.05 -16.92
CA SER A 551 -3.87 4.18 -16.00
C SER A 551 -3.46 3.97 -14.54
N TYR A 552 -4.26 4.52 -13.63
CA TYR A 552 -4.05 4.53 -12.19
C TYR A 552 -5.38 4.26 -11.47
N GLY A 553 -5.30 3.53 -10.36
CA GLY A 553 -6.43 2.99 -9.60
C GLY A 553 -7.31 4.02 -8.88
N GLU A 554 -6.90 5.29 -8.77
CA GLU A 554 -7.71 6.36 -8.16
C GLU A 554 -7.82 7.57 -9.11
N PRO A 555 -8.61 8.61 -8.78
CA PRO A 555 -8.61 9.87 -9.51
C PRO A 555 -7.21 10.50 -9.62
N LYS A 556 -6.99 11.25 -10.71
CA LYS A 556 -5.65 11.57 -11.20
C LYS A 556 -5.18 12.90 -10.65
N SER A 557 -6.09 13.87 -10.65
CA SER A 557 -5.89 15.16 -10.01
C SER A 557 -6.01 15.00 -8.50
N GLY A 558 -4.99 15.44 -7.78
CA GLY A 558 -4.86 15.16 -6.35
C GLY A 558 -4.21 13.81 -6.09
N TYR A 559 -4.95 12.71 -6.17
CA TYR A 559 -4.56 11.42 -5.56
C TYR A 559 -3.41 10.70 -6.27
N MET A 560 -3.51 10.46 -7.59
CA MET A 560 -2.37 9.92 -8.34
C MET A 560 -1.15 10.83 -8.24
N ASN A 561 -1.34 12.16 -8.33
CA ASN A 561 -0.21 13.10 -8.21
C ASN A 561 0.46 12.99 -6.84
N MET A 562 -0.31 12.91 -5.75
CA MET A 562 0.22 12.67 -4.40
C MET A 562 1.02 11.37 -4.36
N ALA A 563 0.41 10.24 -4.76
CA ALA A 563 1.08 8.95 -4.74
C ALA A 563 2.36 8.93 -5.58
N SER A 564 2.29 9.44 -6.81
CA SER A 564 3.41 9.47 -7.73
C SER A 564 4.52 10.41 -7.27
N ARG A 565 4.19 11.55 -6.64
CA ARG A 565 5.18 12.45 -6.04
C ARG A 565 6.02 11.72 -4.99
N ASP A 566 5.37 11.06 -4.03
CA ASP A 566 6.07 10.37 -2.94
C ASP A 566 6.86 9.15 -3.43
N MET A 567 6.37 8.43 -4.44
CA MET A 567 7.16 7.38 -5.11
C MET A 567 8.33 7.96 -5.91
N GLY A 568 8.16 9.08 -6.60
CA GLY A 568 9.23 9.75 -7.36
C GLY A 568 10.35 10.30 -6.49
N GLU A 569 10.11 10.49 -5.19
CA GLU A 569 11.14 10.80 -4.19
C GLU A 569 11.76 9.51 -3.62
N LEU A 570 10.95 8.48 -3.30
CA LEU A 570 11.45 7.25 -2.70
C LEU A 570 12.30 6.39 -3.66
N LEU A 571 11.79 6.11 -4.86
CA LEU A 571 12.40 5.17 -5.79
C LEU A 571 13.85 5.52 -6.18
N PRO A 572 14.23 6.79 -6.46
CA PRO A 572 15.64 7.13 -6.68
C PRO A 572 16.52 6.84 -5.46
N ALA A 573 16.03 7.06 -4.24
CA ALA A 573 16.80 6.77 -3.03
C ALA A 573 17.02 5.26 -2.85
N LEU A 574 15.99 4.44 -3.11
CA LEU A 574 16.09 2.98 -3.06
C LEU A 574 17.04 2.42 -4.14
N GLU A 575 16.94 2.91 -5.37
CA GLU A 575 17.83 2.50 -6.46
C GLU A 575 19.28 2.86 -6.12
N ARG A 576 19.51 4.10 -5.70
CA ARG A 576 20.84 4.62 -5.39
C ARG A 576 21.51 3.83 -4.28
N ASN A 577 20.79 3.55 -3.19
CA ASN A 577 21.38 2.96 -2.00
C ASN A 577 21.36 1.42 -2.03
N PHE A 578 20.30 0.81 -2.55
CA PHE A 578 20.10 -0.65 -2.47
C PHE A 578 20.08 -1.35 -3.83
N GLY A 579 20.11 -0.61 -4.94
CA GLY A 579 19.98 -1.17 -6.29
C GLY A 579 18.57 -1.68 -6.62
N VAL A 580 17.56 -1.31 -5.81
CA VAL A 580 16.17 -1.70 -6.03
C VAL A 580 15.54 -0.75 -7.04
N ASP A 581 15.32 -1.25 -8.26
CA ASP A 581 14.75 -0.47 -9.38
C ASP A 581 13.33 -0.92 -9.72
N TYR A 582 12.33 -0.25 -9.14
CA TYR A 582 10.93 -0.50 -9.46
C TYR A 582 10.47 0.20 -10.74
N SER A 583 11.26 1.07 -11.37
CA SER A 583 10.89 1.66 -12.66
C SER A 583 10.90 0.63 -13.80
N THR A 584 11.66 -0.45 -13.66
CA THR A 584 11.75 -1.52 -14.67
C THR A 584 10.93 -2.76 -14.35
N THR A 585 10.58 -2.99 -13.07
CA THR A 585 9.84 -4.18 -12.63
C THR A 585 8.38 -3.89 -12.29
N THR A 586 7.91 -2.68 -12.58
CA THR A 586 6.53 -2.22 -12.36
C THR A 586 6.13 -1.24 -13.47
N ASN A 587 4.86 -0.82 -13.47
CA ASN A 587 4.33 0.13 -14.45
C ASN A 587 4.45 1.61 -14.02
N PHE A 588 5.14 1.92 -12.92
CA PHE A 588 5.24 3.30 -12.41
C PHE A 588 5.72 4.31 -13.47
N LYS A 589 6.70 3.91 -14.30
CA LYS A 589 7.26 4.76 -15.37
C LYS A 589 6.24 5.20 -16.42
N ASP A 590 5.09 4.52 -16.50
CA ASP A 590 4.09 4.72 -17.54
C ASP A 590 2.96 5.69 -17.12
N PHE A 591 2.97 6.18 -15.87
CA PHE A 591 1.93 7.06 -15.29
C PHE A 591 1.52 8.24 -16.18
N TYR A 592 2.46 8.77 -16.96
CA TYR A 592 2.28 9.98 -17.75
C TYR A 592 1.35 9.78 -18.96
N LYS A 593 1.19 8.54 -19.44
CA LYS A 593 0.52 8.27 -20.72
C LYS A 593 -0.94 8.70 -20.70
N TYR A 594 -1.67 8.47 -19.60
CA TYR A 594 -3.06 8.94 -19.48
C TYR A 594 -3.14 10.47 -19.43
N LEU A 595 -2.30 11.10 -18.59
CA LEU A 595 -2.31 12.55 -18.41
C LEU A 595 -2.09 13.29 -19.75
N ILE A 596 -1.10 12.85 -20.54
CA ILE A 596 -0.84 13.42 -21.87
C ILE A 596 -2.03 13.23 -22.81
N GLN A 597 -2.66 12.06 -22.79
CA GLN A 597 -3.80 11.75 -23.67
C GLN A 597 -5.03 12.58 -23.30
N ALA A 598 -5.29 12.79 -22.01
CA ALA A 598 -6.52 13.40 -21.51
C ALA A 598 -6.44 14.93 -21.38
N SER A 599 -5.25 15.52 -21.26
CA SER A 599 -5.11 16.96 -21.03
C SER A 599 -5.01 17.82 -22.30
N TYR A 600 -5.33 19.10 -22.18
CA TYR A 600 -4.88 20.15 -23.10
C TYR A 600 -3.43 20.57 -22.81
N SER A 601 -2.89 21.44 -23.65
CA SER A 601 -1.51 21.93 -23.56
C SER A 601 -1.28 22.79 -22.32
N ASN A 602 -2.33 23.47 -21.83
CA ASN A 602 -2.34 24.22 -20.57
C ASN A 602 -2.54 23.32 -19.32
N GLY A 603 -2.59 22.00 -19.48
CA GLY A 603 -2.82 21.03 -18.40
C GLY A 603 -4.28 20.83 -18.01
N LEU A 604 -5.24 21.53 -18.62
CA LEU A 604 -6.66 21.31 -18.34
C LEU A 604 -7.06 19.90 -18.75
N MET A 605 -7.63 19.16 -17.81
CA MET A 605 -8.10 17.79 -17.95
C MET A 605 -9.37 17.62 -17.11
N GLN A 606 -10.33 16.83 -17.56
CA GLN A 606 -11.41 16.40 -16.66
C GLN A 606 -11.01 15.14 -15.90
N ASP A 607 -11.59 14.99 -14.71
CA ASP A 607 -11.33 13.86 -13.84
C ASP A 607 -12.66 13.34 -13.30
N TYR A 608 -12.60 12.17 -12.68
CA TYR A 608 -13.74 11.45 -12.12
C TYR A 608 -13.57 11.27 -10.62
N GLY A 609 -14.63 10.91 -9.91
CA GLY A 609 -14.56 10.71 -8.47
C GLY A 609 -14.25 12.00 -7.69
N ASP A 610 -13.48 11.86 -6.62
CA ASP A 610 -13.02 12.98 -5.79
C ASP A 610 -11.89 13.79 -6.43
N GLY A 611 -11.49 13.45 -7.66
CA GLY A 611 -10.62 14.28 -8.48
C GLY A 611 -11.43 15.36 -9.20
N GLY A 612 -10.78 16.48 -9.53
CA GLY A 612 -11.42 17.51 -10.35
C GLY A 612 -12.04 18.65 -9.54
N GLY A 613 -12.22 19.79 -10.20
CA GLY A 613 -13.27 20.75 -9.86
C GLY A 613 -14.29 20.80 -10.99
N ALA A 614 -15.45 21.42 -10.79
CA ALA A 614 -16.49 21.61 -11.82
C ALA A 614 -16.02 22.38 -13.08
N LYS A 615 -14.78 22.87 -13.10
CA LYS A 615 -14.11 23.53 -14.24
C LYS A 615 -12.95 22.68 -14.80
N GLY A 616 -12.92 21.39 -14.47
CA GLY A 616 -11.78 20.50 -14.68
C GLY A 616 -10.63 20.77 -13.72
N SER A 617 -9.57 19.98 -13.86
CA SER A 617 -8.32 20.07 -13.12
C SER A 617 -7.19 20.56 -14.01
N LYS A 618 -6.34 21.45 -13.49
CA LYS A 618 -5.07 21.79 -14.13
C LYS A 618 -3.99 20.85 -13.62
N VAL A 619 -3.65 19.86 -14.44
CA VAL A 619 -2.54 18.95 -14.17
C VAL A 619 -1.28 19.51 -14.84
N ASP A 620 -0.40 20.09 -14.02
CA ASP A 620 0.93 20.50 -14.47
C ASP A 620 1.86 19.27 -14.47
N ILE A 621 1.95 18.57 -15.60
CA ILE A 621 2.86 17.42 -15.77
C ILE A 621 4.32 17.86 -15.61
N GLY A 622 4.64 19.08 -16.05
CA GLY A 622 6.00 19.64 -15.99
C GLY A 622 6.43 19.97 -14.57
N GLY A 623 5.50 20.41 -13.72
CA GLY A 623 5.73 20.71 -12.30
C GLY A 623 5.73 19.50 -11.37
N GLN A 624 5.57 18.28 -11.89
CA GLN A 624 5.53 17.06 -11.09
C GLN A 624 6.93 16.49 -10.87
N ILE A 625 7.33 16.36 -9.61
CA ILE A 625 8.67 15.89 -9.22
C ILE A 625 9.06 14.53 -9.83
N HIS A 626 8.09 13.62 -9.89
CA HIS A 626 8.31 12.28 -10.43
C HIS A 626 8.53 12.30 -11.94
N SER A 627 7.99 13.30 -12.65
CA SER A 627 8.32 13.55 -14.05
C SER A 627 9.80 13.90 -14.23
N TRP A 628 10.38 14.71 -13.34
CA TRP A 628 11.78 15.15 -13.43
C TRP A 628 12.74 13.98 -13.30
N TRP A 629 12.55 13.14 -12.28
CA TRP A 629 13.36 11.94 -12.09
C TRP A 629 13.15 10.94 -13.23
N LEU A 630 11.91 10.69 -13.67
CA LEU A 630 11.65 9.76 -14.76
C LEU A 630 12.23 10.24 -16.09
N VAL A 631 12.20 11.55 -16.38
CA VAL A 631 12.94 12.13 -17.52
C VAL A 631 14.44 11.86 -17.39
N ASN A 632 15.00 12.09 -16.20
CA ASN A 632 16.42 11.87 -15.95
C ASN A 632 16.83 10.41 -16.21
N LYS A 633 16.04 9.48 -15.66
CA LYS A 633 16.23 8.03 -15.68
C LYS A 633 15.97 7.40 -17.05
N THR A 634 14.83 7.71 -17.66
CA THR A 634 14.34 7.02 -18.87
C THR A 634 14.68 7.75 -20.16
N LYS A 635 15.09 9.03 -20.08
CA LYS A 635 15.30 9.92 -21.23
C LYS A 635 14.09 10.00 -22.16
N ASN A 636 12.89 9.85 -21.60
CA ASN A 636 11.65 9.81 -22.37
C ASN A 636 11.39 11.17 -23.05
N PRO A 637 11.40 11.24 -24.40
CA PRO A 637 11.31 12.51 -25.11
C PRO A 637 9.90 13.11 -25.12
N LEU A 638 8.87 12.29 -24.94
CA LEU A 638 7.48 12.78 -24.76
C LEU A 638 7.34 13.46 -23.41
N LEU A 639 7.76 12.80 -22.32
CA LEU A 639 7.67 13.38 -20.97
C LEU A 639 8.57 14.62 -20.83
N TYR A 640 9.77 14.59 -21.44
CA TYR A 640 10.67 15.73 -21.48
C TYR A 640 10.05 16.98 -22.11
N ASN A 641 9.20 16.83 -23.14
CA ASN A 641 8.49 17.96 -23.75
C ASN A 641 7.64 18.76 -22.75
N TYR A 642 7.13 18.11 -21.70
CA TYR A 642 6.32 18.76 -20.65
C TYR A 642 7.17 19.34 -19.52
N VAL A 643 8.28 18.68 -19.19
CA VAL A 643 9.19 19.13 -18.12
C VAL A 643 10.06 20.30 -18.57
N LYS A 644 10.48 20.33 -19.84
CA LYS A 644 11.39 21.34 -20.38
C LYS A 644 10.93 22.79 -20.15
N PRO A 645 9.69 23.21 -20.47
CA PRO A 645 9.25 24.60 -20.22
C PRO A 645 9.27 24.99 -18.74
N PHE A 646 8.99 24.03 -17.85
CA PHE A 646 9.02 24.24 -16.41
C PHE A 646 10.46 24.50 -15.92
N TRP A 647 11.43 23.74 -16.44
CA TRP A 647 12.86 23.96 -16.20
C TRP A 647 13.36 25.29 -16.78
N GLU A 648 13.01 25.63 -18.01
CA GLU A 648 13.39 26.90 -18.65
C GLU A 648 12.85 28.13 -17.91
N ALA A 649 11.72 27.98 -17.21
CA ALA A 649 11.19 29.00 -16.30
C ALA A 649 11.92 29.09 -14.95
N GLY A 650 12.98 28.30 -14.74
CA GLY A 650 13.75 28.26 -13.51
C GLY A 650 13.01 27.63 -12.32
N LYS A 651 12.08 26.70 -12.55
CA LYS A 651 11.25 26.10 -11.50
C LYS A 651 11.71 24.68 -11.11
N GLY A 652 11.27 24.24 -9.93
CA GLY A 652 11.40 22.84 -9.46
C GLY A 652 12.38 22.60 -8.30
N GLY A 653 13.03 23.64 -7.81
CA GLY A 653 13.83 23.54 -6.59
C GLY A 653 15.10 22.67 -6.72
N TYR A 654 15.58 22.19 -5.59
CA TYR A 654 16.84 21.43 -5.50
C TYR A 654 16.81 20.11 -6.28
N LEU A 655 15.71 19.36 -6.24
CA LEU A 655 15.61 18.05 -6.89
C LEU A 655 15.52 18.16 -8.42
N SER A 656 14.81 19.18 -8.91
CA SER A 656 14.82 19.55 -10.32
C SER A 656 16.22 19.89 -10.84
N TYR A 657 17.01 20.64 -10.05
CA TYR A 657 18.42 20.91 -10.39
C TYR A 657 19.26 19.63 -10.51
N LEU A 658 19.10 18.70 -9.57
CA LEU A 658 19.83 17.42 -9.59
C LEU A 658 19.47 16.57 -10.82
N TRP A 659 18.21 16.57 -11.22
CA TRP A 659 17.70 15.73 -12.31
C TRP A 659 17.62 16.42 -13.66
N PHE A 660 17.96 17.71 -13.72
CA PHE A 660 17.95 18.51 -14.93
C PHE A 660 18.71 17.83 -16.08
N ARG A 661 18.10 17.87 -17.27
CA ARG A 661 18.70 17.49 -18.55
C ARG A 661 18.35 18.51 -19.63
N ASP A 662 19.29 18.74 -20.54
CA ASP A 662 19.11 19.55 -21.75
C ASP A 662 19.55 18.82 -23.03
N ASP A 663 19.90 17.54 -22.93
CA ASP A 663 20.44 16.72 -24.01
C ASP A 663 19.39 15.82 -24.69
N ILE A 664 18.10 16.08 -24.46
CA ILE A 664 16.98 15.31 -25.02
C ILE A 664 16.28 16.18 -26.07
N THR A 665 16.03 15.62 -27.24
CA THR A 665 15.17 16.25 -28.24
C THR A 665 13.71 15.93 -27.91
N PRO A 666 12.84 16.93 -27.65
CA PRO A 666 11.45 16.66 -27.30
C PRO A 666 10.68 16.06 -28.48
N VAL A 667 9.76 15.14 -28.16
CA VAL A 667 8.79 14.60 -29.13
C VAL A 667 7.42 15.18 -28.85
N SER A 668 6.74 15.57 -29.91
CA SER A 668 5.41 16.17 -29.85
C SER A 668 4.34 15.14 -29.54
N LYS A 669 3.32 15.50 -28.76
CA LYS A 669 2.18 14.62 -28.43
C LYS A 669 1.38 14.18 -29.65
N GLU A 670 1.49 14.91 -30.76
CA GLU A 670 0.89 14.61 -32.07
C GLU A 670 1.35 13.27 -32.66
N THR A 671 2.43 12.66 -32.13
CA THR A 671 2.82 11.29 -32.51
C THR A 671 1.90 10.22 -31.91
N LEU A 672 1.06 10.57 -30.95
CA LEU A 672 0.14 9.64 -30.29
C LEU A 672 -1.17 9.52 -31.08
N ALA A 673 -1.79 8.34 -31.03
CA ALA A 673 -3.11 8.12 -31.59
C ALA A 673 -4.15 9.03 -30.88
N PRO A 674 -5.06 9.70 -31.61
CA PRO A 674 -6.06 10.57 -30.99
C PRO A 674 -7.03 9.84 -30.05
N SER A 675 -7.21 8.52 -30.23
CA SER A 675 -8.06 7.68 -29.39
C SER A 675 -7.25 6.57 -28.72
N LYS A 676 -7.45 6.36 -27.43
CA LYS A 676 -6.80 5.29 -26.65
C LYS A 676 -7.70 4.82 -25.51
N PHE A 677 -7.73 3.49 -25.31
CA PHE A 677 -8.38 2.86 -24.16
C PHE A 677 -7.37 2.67 -23.01
N PHE A 678 -7.84 2.88 -21.78
CA PHE A 678 -7.10 2.77 -20.53
C PHE A 678 -7.90 1.87 -19.57
N SER A 679 -7.32 0.73 -19.22
CA SER A 679 -7.99 -0.37 -18.51
C SER A 679 -8.63 0.01 -17.18
N ALA A 680 -8.00 0.89 -16.39
CA ALA A 680 -8.57 1.31 -15.11
C ALA A 680 -9.50 2.52 -15.18
N GLN A 681 -9.68 3.14 -16.36
CA GLN A 681 -10.28 4.48 -16.46
C GLN A 681 -11.32 4.61 -17.56
N GLY A 682 -11.03 4.08 -18.75
CA GLY A 682 -11.89 4.14 -19.92
C GLY A 682 -11.21 4.69 -21.16
N MET A 683 -12.00 5.19 -22.10
CA MET A 683 -11.49 5.64 -23.39
C MET A 683 -11.32 7.15 -23.40
N VAL A 684 -10.20 7.63 -23.95
CA VAL A 684 -10.01 9.04 -24.30
C VAL A 684 -10.00 9.15 -25.82
N MET A 685 -10.87 9.98 -26.37
CA MET A 685 -11.00 10.26 -27.80
C MET A 685 -10.80 11.74 -28.07
N ARG A 686 -9.96 12.05 -29.06
CA ARG A 686 -9.66 13.43 -29.45
C ARG A 686 -9.98 13.65 -30.92
N SER A 687 -10.49 14.84 -31.24
CA SER A 687 -10.60 15.28 -32.64
C SER A 687 -9.29 15.88 -33.19
N GLY A 688 -8.27 16.02 -32.34
CA GLY A 688 -6.99 16.66 -32.62
C GLY A 688 -6.20 16.98 -31.34
N TRP A 689 -5.02 17.58 -31.49
CA TRP A 689 -4.09 17.82 -30.39
C TRP A 689 -3.97 19.29 -29.96
N ASP A 690 -4.46 20.22 -30.79
CA ASP A 690 -4.56 21.63 -30.42
C ASP A 690 -5.67 21.86 -29.39
N ASP A 691 -5.57 22.95 -28.63
CA ASP A 691 -6.50 23.22 -27.52
C ASP A 691 -7.93 23.59 -28.00
N ARG A 692 -8.16 23.75 -29.31
CA ARG A 692 -9.51 23.88 -29.90
C ARG A 692 -10.14 22.52 -30.19
N SER A 693 -9.40 21.44 -30.11
CA SER A 693 -9.88 20.08 -30.39
C SER A 693 -10.87 19.62 -29.32
N MET A 694 -11.79 18.73 -29.68
CA MET A 694 -12.63 18.05 -28.69
C MET A 694 -11.79 16.99 -27.98
N VAL A 695 -12.01 16.85 -26.67
CA VAL A 695 -11.56 15.70 -25.87
C VAL A 695 -12.79 15.10 -25.20
N LEU A 696 -13.09 13.84 -25.51
CA LEU A 696 -14.14 13.06 -24.87
C LEU A 696 -13.46 11.96 -24.05
N SER A 697 -13.70 11.92 -22.75
CA SER A 697 -13.27 10.83 -21.87
C SER A 697 -14.49 10.07 -21.36
N THR A 698 -14.33 8.78 -21.11
CA THR A 698 -15.34 7.94 -20.47
C THR A 698 -14.80 7.35 -19.18
N ARG A 699 -15.71 7.02 -18.26
CA ARG A 699 -15.45 6.25 -17.04
C ARG A 699 -15.97 4.84 -17.19
N VAL A 700 -15.06 3.89 -17.34
CA VAL A 700 -15.34 2.44 -17.31
C VAL A 700 -14.15 1.71 -16.69
N GLY A 701 -14.34 0.46 -16.27
CA GLY A 701 -13.31 -0.35 -15.62
C GLY A 701 -13.48 -0.38 -14.09
N PRO A 702 -12.55 -1.00 -13.34
CA PRO A 702 -12.70 -1.25 -11.92
C PRO A 702 -13.08 0.01 -11.12
N ASN A 703 -14.07 -0.09 -10.24
CA ASN A 703 -14.31 0.92 -9.21
C ASN A 703 -13.32 0.69 -8.05
N SER A 704 -12.72 1.77 -7.53
CA SER A 704 -11.72 1.70 -6.48
C SER A 704 -11.58 3.05 -5.78
N ASN A 705 -11.35 3.02 -4.47
CA ASN A 705 -11.15 4.16 -3.58
C ASN A 705 -11.99 5.40 -3.99
N HIS A 706 -11.36 6.55 -4.13
CA HIS A 706 -11.95 7.86 -4.44
C HIS A 706 -12.76 7.98 -5.76
N TYR A 707 -13.11 6.90 -6.46
CA TYR A 707 -14.06 6.91 -7.59
C TYR A 707 -15.52 6.81 -7.13
N HIS A 708 -16.44 7.43 -7.87
CA HIS A 708 -17.86 7.44 -7.55
C HIS A 708 -18.63 6.29 -8.22
N TYR A 709 -19.95 6.22 -8.02
CA TYR A 709 -20.84 5.33 -8.76
C TYR A 709 -21.19 5.94 -10.13
N ASP A 710 -20.15 6.09 -10.94
CA ASP A 710 -20.10 6.86 -12.18
C ASP A 710 -19.79 5.98 -13.41
N GLN A 711 -20.09 4.67 -13.34
CA GLN A 711 -19.78 3.75 -14.43
C GLN A 711 -20.61 4.08 -15.67
N GLY A 712 -19.91 4.17 -16.80
CA GLY A 712 -20.49 4.62 -18.07
C GLY A 712 -20.55 6.15 -18.23
N SER A 713 -20.13 6.93 -17.22
CA SER A 713 -20.09 8.40 -17.33
C SER A 713 -19.16 8.83 -18.46
N PHE A 714 -19.46 9.98 -19.06
CA PHE A 714 -18.60 10.59 -20.07
C PHE A 714 -18.54 12.11 -19.92
N GLN A 715 -17.41 12.67 -20.28
CA GLN A 715 -17.07 14.07 -20.08
C GLN A 715 -16.50 14.67 -21.36
N ILE A 716 -16.84 15.93 -21.65
CA ILE A 716 -16.48 16.58 -22.91
C ILE A 716 -15.79 17.91 -22.65
N MET A 717 -14.60 18.09 -23.22
CA MET A 717 -13.92 19.37 -23.37
C MET A 717 -13.88 19.81 -24.84
N LYS A 718 -13.98 21.12 -25.08
CA LYS A 718 -13.86 21.73 -26.40
C LYS A 718 -13.40 23.18 -26.26
N ASN A 719 -12.62 23.69 -27.23
CA ASN A 719 -12.17 25.09 -27.25
C ASN A 719 -11.41 25.53 -25.98
N GLY A 720 -10.68 24.60 -25.34
CA GLY A 720 -9.92 24.88 -24.13
C GLY A 720 -10.79 24.97 -22.87
N GLU A 721 -12.06 24.55 -22.95
CA GLU A 721 -13.05 24.66 -21.88
C GLU A 721 -13.76 23.31 -21.62
N THR A 722 -14.33 23.17 -20.42
CA THR A 722 -15.20 22.05 -20.04
C THR A 722 -16.63 22.32 -20.52
N LEU A 723 -17.22 21.42 -21.32
CA LEU A 723 -18.60 21.52 -21.80
C LEU A 723 -19.57 20.65 -21.01
N LEU A 724 -19.23 19.37 -20.83
CA LEU A 724 -19.98 18.40 -20.05
C LEU A 724 -19.05 17.81 -19.00
N THR A 725 -19.41 17.91 -17.73
CA THR A 725 -18.55 17.57 -16.59
C THR A 725 -19.37 17.01 -15.44
N ASP A 726 -18.67 16.44 -14.46
CA ASP A 726 -19.25 15.96 -13.21
C ASP A 726 -19.16 17.08 -12.15
N PRO A 727 -20.02 17.10 -11.12
CA PRO A 727 -20.14 18.22 -10.18
C PRO A 727 -18.91 18.42 -9.26
N ALA A 728 -17.94 17.51 -9.26
CA ALA A 728 -16.82 17.41 -8.31
C ALA A 728 -17.29 17.31 -6.83
N TYR A 729 -16.38 17.26 -5.85
CA TYR A 729 -16.71 17.04 -4.43
C TYR A 729 -17.23 18.30 -3.66
N GLY A 730 -17.53 19.39 -4.37
CA GLY A 730 -18.06 20.64 -3.80
C GLY A 730 -17.03 21.51 -3.03
N PRO A 731 -17.38 22.76 -2.67
CA PRO A 731 -16.44 23.74 -2.13
C PRO A 731 -16.01 23.50 -0.67
N LEU A 732 -16.74 22.67 0.08
CA LEU A 732 -16.47 22.38 1.49
C LEU A 732 -15.55 21.16 1.69
N GLY A 733 -15.26 20.37 0.66
CA GLY A 733 -14.56 19.10 0.80
C GLY A 733 -15.49 17.94 1.18
N TYR A 734 -14.97 16.71 1.12
CA TYR A 734 -15.72 15.46 1.27
C TYR A 734 -16.44 15.31 2.64
N TYR A 735 -15.72 15.38 3.78
CA TYR A 735 -16.34 15.10 5.10
C TYR A 735 -17.06 16.30 5.74
N ALA A 736 -16.87 17.51 5.20
CA ALA A 736 -17.59 18.70 5.66
C ALA A 736 -18.85 18.98 4.82
N ASN A 737 -19.00 18.33 3.66
CA ASN A 737 -20.17 18.45 2.79
C ASN A 737 -21.21 17.36 3.11
N LEU A 738 -22.40 17.76 3.56
CA LEU A 738 -23.49 16.85 3.92
C LEU A 738 -24.02 16.06 2.72
N GLU A 739 -23.90 16.60 1.51
CA GLU A 739 -24.41 16.01 0.27
C GLU A 739 -23.39 15.07 -0.38
N TYR A 740 -22.18 14.97 0.17
CA TYR A 740 -21.08 14.21 -0.45
C TYR A 740 -21.46 12.75 -0.73
N LEU A 741 -21.89 12.02 0.30
CA LEU A 741 -22.24 10.61 0.13
C LEU A 741 -23.60 10.38 -0.55
N SER A 742 -24.56 11.30 -0.38
CA SER A 742 -25.94 11.13 -0.87
C SER A 742 -26.21 11.71 -2.26
N TYR A 743 -25.30 12.54 -2.77
CA TYR A 743 -25.42 13.12 -4.10
C TYR A 743 -24.12 12.95 -4.87
N HIS A 744 -23.00 13.52 -4.40
CA HIS A 744 -21.78 13.58 -5.21
C HIS A 744 -21.20 12.23 -5.61
N VAL A 745 -21.32 11.21 -4.76
CA VAL A 745 -20.85 9.84 -5.02
C VAL A 745 -21.87 9.02 -5.84
N GLN A 746 -23.11 9.46 -5.92
CA GLN A 746 -24.24 8.69 -6.45
C GLN A 746 -24.46 8.92 -7.94
N ALA A 747 -25.08 7.95 -8.62
CA ALA A 747 -25.27 7.96 -10.06
C ALA A 747 -25.98 9.23 -10.57
N ASN A 748 -26.91 9.80 -9.80
CA ASN A 748 -27.63 11.03 -10.17
C ASN A 748 -26.76 12.29 -10.32
N ALA A 749 -25.55 12.30 -9.77
CA ALA A 749 -24.60 13.39 -9.94
C ALA A 749 -23.82 13.30 -11.26
N HIS A 750 -23.86 12.16 -11.97
CA HIS A 750 -22.97 11.89 -13.10
C HIS A 750 -23.71 11.87 -14.44
N ASN A 751 -22.92 11.91 -15.52
CA ASN A 751 -23.40 11.86 -16.90
C ASN A 751 -23.77 10.43 -17.32
N VAL A 752 -24.68 9.81 -16.58
CA VAL A 752 -25.13 8.41 -16.72
C VAL A 752 -26.65 8.32 -16.83
N MET A 753 -27.15 7.14 -17.20
CA MET A 753 -28.57 6.82 -17.15
C MET A 753 -28.93 6.28 -15.76
N LEU A 754 -30.08 6.73 -15.23
CA LEU A 754 -30.67 6.15 -14.02
C LEU A 754 -31.66 5.05 -14.39
N VAL A 755 -31.72 4.00 -13.57
CA VAL A 755 -32.77 2.96 -13.65
C VAL A 755 -33.93 3.39 -12.76
N ASP A 756 -35.15 3.43 -13.29
CA ASP A 756 -36.37 3.77 -12.55
C ASP A 756 -36.33 5.11 -11.78
N HIS A 757 -35.52 6.06 -12.26
CA HIS A 757 -35.23 7.34 -11.59
C HIS A 757 -34.57 7.22 -10.20
N ASP A 758 -34.02 6.05 -9.87
CA ASP A 758 -33.31 5.82 -8.62
C ASP A 758 -31.96 6.55 -8.61
N PRO A 759 -31.72 7.49 -7.67
CA PRO A 759 -30.45 8.17 -7.52
C PRO A 759 -29.24 7.27 -7.30
N GLU A 760 -29.47 6.11 -6.66
CA GLU A 760 -28.46 5.12 -6.27
C GLU A 760 -28.49 3.89 -7.20
N SER A 761 -28.99 4.05 -8.44
CA SER A 761 -29.18 2.94 -9.40
C SER A 761 -27.89 2.25 -9.86
N GLN A 762 -26.74 2.63 -9.32
CA GLN A 762 -25.46 1.97 -9.53
C GLN A 762 -24.87 1.53 -8.18
N ALA A 763 -24.51 0.25 -8.10
CA ALA A 763 -23.74 -0.28 -6.99
C ALA A 763 -22.24 -0.25 -7.31
N PRO A 764 -21.36 -0.25 -6.29
CA PRO A 764 -19.96 -0.59 -6.51
C PRO A 764 -19.91 -1.95 -7.23
N ALA A 765 -19.08 -2.07 -8.26
CA ALA A 765 -18.92 -3.33 -8.97
C ALA A 765 -18.56 -4.42 -7.96
N ASP A 766 -19.47 -5.37 -7.73
CA ASP A 766 -19.18 -6.58 -6.97
C ASP A 766 -18.15 -7.38 -7.80
N TYR A 767 -17.16 -7.97 -7.15
CA TYR A 767 -16.21 -8.88 -7.81
C TYR A 767 -16.90 -10.22 -8.14
N ASP A 768 -18.11 -10.17 -8.71
CA ASP A 768 -18.93 -11.33 -9.06
C ASP A 768 -18.30 -12.19 -10.15
N ASN A 769 -17.27 -11.68 -10.84
CA ASN A 769 -16.57 -12.37 -11.94
C ASN A 769 -15.21 -12.99 -11.56
N GLY A 770 -14.90 -13.14 -10.27
CA GLY A 770 -13.68 -13.81 -9.81
C GLY A 770 -12.52 -12.87 -9.55
#